data_AF-A0A370APF6-F1
#
_entry.id   AF-A0A370APF6-F1
#
_cell.length_a   1.000
_cell.length_b   1.000
_cell.length_c   1.000
_cell.angle_alpha   90.00
_cell.angle_beta   90.00
_cell.angle_gamma   90.00
#
_symmetry.space_group_name_H-M   'P 1'
#
loop_
_entity.id
_entity.type
_entity.pdbx_description
1 polymer ?
#
loop_
_entity_poly.entity_id
_entity_poly.type
_entity_poly.pdbx_seq_one_letter_code
_entity_poly.pdbx_strand_id
1 'polypeptide(L)'
;MKKTPIICMLILLSLSPLWAQNFGIAVQDQISAVLSNPAAMGVGNSQGFGYINRFSTDNGFEKDYDLIFSLGNLAYSYGNLYGTNKHRVAGGISLGMGMYAGADYQWYKGIDDMGGLGLSFMLRPTDFISLAIKGEDLNKEEYMELGFGFRPLFFTKNLSSRLTLSGDARVQNGEWQGVSLGAFMEPADGVKLFSDYNFEKEAFQVGMSLSFAFLDIGSAMDASGDRSWNDGYFQAFSSVKKQRSFIERSFNKAIEYDLADVIIDTPVRGYASVTPQKGVRTLVDFILDMEVIKKDDTTDAIIFRNQSFQTNFANLLEIESVLHEVKATGKKIYFYYDSIDNLPYALAASVADGIYLSPAGSVYLKGFGVTNFYLKNFLAEWGIKVNNFQSHDYKTVYNRYSESGMTDAEREALQYMYDGLQAQMNRMIDEGRSEKLDGSAQSLIDKGPFIYASKALEMGLVDALMYEDEFDTTMRQLRLNIFKASHSTGDIKYDWESTGRPIIAVIYANGGINMGEGVAGQNIGSDSMVEAIRAARKNPLVKGIILRVNSGGGSSLASDLIAREVALCSHGENPKPVIVSMGGSAASGGYYISAPATRIIASPATITGSIGVITIMPEITGLLEKFGVGTGSVKTAENANTGSPLKEMTEEEAAMIREYIAENYEQFISLVGEFRQMPVEKVHESAQGRIWTGEQAKERGLVDANGGIRQAYQLMQQMVETKKDIRLLEIVPGRNPNIFERSLSMPMFQSLRKESELPLPEDLKNLMKMYKELSSYEEEKALYLMPYTEEELGIGGE
;
A
#
# COMPACT_ATOMS: atom_id res chain seq x y z
N MET A 1 -66.23 18.28 -38.65
CA MET A 1 -66.42 19.49 -37.80
C MET A 1 -66.72 19.00 -36.39
N LYS A 2 -66.04 19.33 -35.30
CA LYS A 2 -64.96 20.28 -34.98
C LYS A 2 -64.31 19.80 -33.66
N LYS A 3 -62.98 19.89 -33.61
CA LYS A 3 -62.10 20.28 -32.47
C LYS A 3 -61.88 19.32 -31.27
N THR A 4 -60.62 18.86 -31.20
CA THR A 4 -59.66 18.71 -30.08
C THR A 4 -60.05 19.35 -28.74
N PRO A 5 -59.66 18.78 -27.57
CA PRO A 5 -58.24 18.75 -27.16
C PRO A 5 -57.77 17.41 -26.55
N ILE A 6 -56.82 16.74 -27.22
CA ILE A 6 -55.95 15.67 -26.67
C ILE A 6 -54.56 16.24 -26.30
N ILE A 7 -54.42 17.57 -26.25
CA ILE A 7 -53.15 18.25 -25.97
C ILE A 7 -53.00 18.65 -24.48
N CYS A 8 -54.02 18.43 -23.64
CA CYS A 8 -53.95 18.74 -22.20
C CYS A 8 -53.60 17.53 -21.31
N MET A 9 -53.49 16.32 -21.85
CA MET A 9 -53.16 15.12 -21.04
C MET A 9 -51.69 14.69 -21.14
N LEU A 10 -50.92 15.27 -22.07
CA LEU A 10 -49.48 15.03 -22.21
C LEU A 10 -48.59 16.16 -21.63
N ILE A 11 -49.20 17.26 -21.17
CA ILE A 11 -48.52 18.36 -20.46
C ILE A 11 -48.83 18.32 -18.94
N LEU A 12 -49.77 17.48 -18.52
CA LEU A 12 -49.98 17.13 -17.09
C LEU A 12 -49.19 15.88 -16.67
N LEU A 13 -48.44 15.27 -17.59
CA LEU A 13 -47.52 14.15 -17.32
C LEU A 13 -46.04 14.54 -17.41
N SER A 14 -45.74 15.80 -17.71
CA SER A 14 -44.39 16.40 -17.58
C SER A 14 -44.16 17.07 -16.21
N LEU A 15 -45.09 16.91 -15.26
CA LEU A 15 -45.01 17.43 -13.89
C LEU A 15 -45.11 16.31 -12.83
N SER A 16 -44.39 15.21 -13.06
CA SER A 16 -44.03 14.27 -12.00
C SER A 16 -42.52 14.09 -11.86
N PRO A 17 -41.78 15.07 -11.31
CA PRO A 17 -40.51 14.77 -10.68
C PRO A 17 -40.84 14.24 -9.28
N LEU A 18 -41.36 13.02 -9.16
CA LEU A 18 -41.57 12.37 -7.86
C LEU A 18 -41.54 10.85 -8.04
N TRP A 19 -40.34 10.34 -8.26
CA TRP A 19 -39.99 9.11 -7.56
C TRP A 19 -38.88 9.46 -6.59
N ALA A 20 -39.33 10.10 -5.51
CA ALA A 20 -38.54 10.36 -4.34
C ALA A 20 -38.15 9.01 -3.71
N GLN A 21 -36.97 8.52 -4.06
CA GLN A 21 -36.01 8.20 -3.00
C GLN A 21 -35.24 9.49 -2.67
N ASN A 22 -35.93 10.53 -2.23
CA ASN A 22 -35.30 11.80 -1.88
C ASN A 22 -34.83 11.74 -0.43
N PHE A 23 -33.82 10.91 -0.23
CA PHE A 23 -32.72 11.41 0.58
C PHE A 23 -32.09 12.50 -0.25
N GLY A 24 -32.07 13.74 0.26
CA GLY A 24 -31.67 14.87 -0.55
C GLY A 24 -30.35 14.62 -1.29
N ILE A 25 -30.22 15.19 -2.49
CA ILE A 25 -29.17 14.79 -3.43
C ILE A 25 -27.75 14.99 -2.86
N ALA A 26 -27.61 15.81 -1.82
CA ALA A 26 -26.36 16.02 -1.09
C ALA A 26 -26.04 14.93 -0.05
N VAL A 27 -27.01 14.15 0.42
CA VAL A 27 -26.82 13.23 1.56
C VAL A 27 -26.74 11.76 1.16
N GLN A 28 -27.27 11.39 0.00
CA GLN A 28 -27.25 10.01 -0.46
C GLN A 28 -25.84 9.55 -0.84
N ASP A 29 -25.42 8.36 -0.40
CA ASP A 29 -24.15 7.73 -0.82
C ASP A 29 -24.22 6.20 -0.97
N GLN A 30 -25.40 5.58 -0.86
CA GLN A 30 -25.58 4.14 -1.02
C GLN A 30 -25.95 3.74 -2.47
N ILE A 31 -26.40 2.50 -2.69
CA ILE A 31 -26.76 1.96 -4.03
C ILE A 31 -27.79 2.84 -4.75
N SER A 32 -28.70 3.45 -4.00
CA SER A 32 -29.68 4.44 -4.46
C SER A 32 -29.07 5.73 -5.05
N ALA A 33 -27.78 6.01 -4.82
CA ALA A 33 -27.06 7.11 -5.48
C ALA A 33 -27.08 6.99 -7.01
N VAL A 34 -27.12 5.77 -7.55
CA VAL A 34 -27.22 5.50 -8.99
C VAL A 34 -28.45 6.18 -9.61
N LEU A 35 -29.53 6.30 -8.83
CA LEU A 35 -30.77 6.92 -9.28
C LEU A 35 -30.85 8.42 -8.94
N SER A 36 -30.36 8.79 -7.76
CA SER A 36 -30.55 10.13 -7.17
C SER A 36 -29.39 11.08 -7.45
N ASN A 37 -28.13 10.67 -7.28
CA ASN A 37 -26.96 11.51 -7.51
C ASN A 37 -25.73 10.65 -7.89
N PRO A 38 -25.43 10.48 -9.19
CA PRO A 38 -24.27 9.72 -9.65
C PRO A 38 -22.93 10.21 -9.08
N ALA A 39 -22.78 11.51 -8.75
CA ALA A 39 -21.56 12.01 -8.13
C ALA A 39 -21.27 11.31 -6.79
N ALA A 40 -22.31 10.97 -6.03
CA ALA A 40 -22.16 10.28 -4.75
C ALA A 40 -21.61 8.85 -4.88
N MET A 41 -21.69 8.23 -6.07
CA MET A 41 -21.04 6.95 -6.33
C MET A 41 -19.51 7.04 -6.14
N GLY A 42 -18.92 8.22 -6.37
CA GLY A 42 -17.51 8.49 -6.11
C GLY A 42 -17.09 8.38 -4.64
N VAL A 43 -18.04 8.34 -3.70
CA VAL A 43 -17.79 8.04 -2.27
C VAL A 43 -17.41 6.57 -2.08
N GLY A 44 -17.84 5.69 -2.98
CA GLY A 44 -17.48 4.28 -3.01
C GLY A 44 -18.33 3.38 -2.10
N ASN A 45 -19.50 3.82 -1.64
CA ASN A 45 -20.44 3.03 -0.85
C ASN A 45 -21.54 2.35 -1.70
N SER A 46 -21.62 2.68 -2.99
CA SER A 46 -22.69 2.27 -3.91
C SER A 46 -22.53 0.89 -4.56
N GLN A 47 -21.48 0.12 -4.24
CA GLN A 47 -21.21 -1.16 -4.90
C GLN A 47 -22.15 -2.27 -4.41
N GLY A 48 -22.83 -2.95 -5.34
CA GLY A 48 -23.79 -4.00 -5.02
C GLY A 48 -24.95 -4.11 -6.01
N PHE A 49 -26.05 -4.71 -5.53
CA PHE A 49 -27.30 -4.93 -6.26
C PHE A 49 -28.45 -4.21 -5.56
N GLY A 50 -29.37 -3.64 -6.32
CA GLY A 50 -30.57 -3.01 -5.78
C GLY A 50 -31.84 -3.41 -6.49
N TYR A 51 -32.93 -3.46 -5.74
CA TYR A 51 -34.28 -3.65 -6.25
C TYR A 51 -35.20 -2.65 -5.57
N ILE A 52 -35.98 -1.92 -6.37
CA ILE A 52 -37.01 -1.00 -5.90
C ILE A 52 -38.29 -1.32 -6.67
N ASN A 53 -39.44 -1.33 -5.99
CA ASN A 53 -40.75 -1.57 -6.63
C ASN A 53 -41.84 -0.74 -5.96
N ARG A 54 -42.74 -0.14 -6.75
CA ARG A 54 -43.87 0.62 -6.22
C ARG A 54 -44.96 -0.32 -5.74
N PHE A 55 -45.63 0.05 -4.67
CA PHE A 55 -46.91 -0.55 -4.34
C PHE A 55 -47.96 0.52 -4.09
N SER A 56 -49.21 0.16 -4.35
CA SER A 56 -50.38 0.91 -3.93
C SER A 56 -51.17 0.10 -2.91
N THR A 57 -51.84 0.75 -1.96
CA THR A 57 -52.71 0.07 -0.98
C THR A 57 -53.84 -0.71 -1.64
N ASP A 58 -54.29 -0.25 -2.81
CA ASP A 58 -55.45 -0.82 -3.49
C ASP A 58 -55.05 -1.97 -4.42
N ASN A 59 -53.87 -1.91 -5.03
CA ASN A 59 -53.44 -2.82 -6.10
C ASN A 59 -52.22 -3.68 -5.74
N GLY A 60 -51.62 -3.50 -4.56
CA GLY A 60 -50.38 -4.18 -4.17
C GLY A 60 -49.19 -3.70 -5.01
N PHE A 61 -48.22 -4.59 -5.27
CA PHE A 61 -47.05 -4.26 -6.07
C PHE A 61 -47.42 -3.97 -7.54
N GLU A 62 -46.99 -2.81 -8.00
CA GLU A 62 -47.19 -2.37 -9.37
C GLU A 62 -46.12 -2.94 -10.30
N LYS A 63 -46.33 -2.75 -11.61
CA LYS A 63 -45.36 -3.15 -12.64
C LYS A 63 -44.14 -2.24 -12.69
N ASP A 64 -44.13 -1.18 -11.89
CA ASP A 64 -43.05 -0.20 -11.83
C ASP A 64 -41.94 -0.68 -10.88
N TYR A 65 -40.75 -0.88 -11.43
CA TYR A 65 -39.57 -1.34 -10.67
C TYR A 65 -38.26 -0.86 -11.29
N ASP A 66 -37.20 -0.88 -10.47
CA ASP A 66 -35.81 -0.70 -10.88
C ASP A 66 -34.94 -1.84 -10.33
N LEU A 67 -34.11 -2.41 -11.21
CA LEU A 67 -33.04 -3.35 -10.89
C LEU A 67 -31.69 -2.67 -11.14
N ILE A 68 -30.92 -2.49 -10.08
CA ILE A 68 -29.66 -1.74 -10.07
C ILE A 68 -28.50 -2.70 -9.92
N PHE A 69 -27.51 -2.57 -10.80
CA PHE A 69 -26.25 -3.30 -10.78
C PHE A 69 -25.11 -2.30 -10.71
N SER A 70 -24.37 -2.25 -9.61
CA SER A 70 -23.31 -1.26 -9.38
C SER A 70 -21.98 -1.92 -9.05
N LEU A 71 -20.96 -1.56 -9.83
CA LEU A 71 -19.56 -1.94 -9.62
C LEU A 71 -18.79 -0.88 -8.82
N GLY A 72 -19.50 -0.01 -8.09
CA GLY A 72 -18.93 1.12 -7.35
C GLY A 72 -18.99 2.39 -8.18
N ASN A 73 -17.98 2.63 -9.02
CA ASN A 73 -17.86 3.87 -9.80
C ASN A 73 -18.64 3.83 -11.13
N LEU A 74 -19.18 2.67 -11.52
CA LEU A 74 -19.99 2.47 -12.71
C LEU A 74 -21.19 1.60 -12.35
N ALA A 75 -22.37 1.97 -12.82
CA ALA A 75 -23.60 1.26 -12.56
C ALA A 75 -24.52 1.24 -13.77
N TYR A 76 -25.40 0.25 -13.79
CA TYR A 76 -26.46 0.08 -14.75
C TYR A 76 -27.78 -0.16 -14.00
N SER A 77 -28.83 0.56 -14.37
CA SER A 77 -30.20 0.31 -13.91
C SER A 77 -31.07 -0.14 -15.08
N TYR A 78 -31.89 -1.15 -14.83
CA TYR A 78 -32.96 -1.58 -15.72
C TYR A 78 -34.28 -1.51 -14.96
N GLY A 79 -35.24 -0.78 -15.49
CA GLY A 79 -36.54 -0.61 -14.86
C GLY A 79 -37.71 -0.70 -15.83
N ASN A 80 -38.90 -0.76 -15.28
CA ASN A 80 -40.15 -0.56 -16.00
C ASN A 80 -40.87 0.63 -15.38
N LEU A 81 -41.31 1.55 -16.21
CA LEU A 81 -42.04 2.74 -15.80
C LEU A 81 -43.30 2.86 -16.66
N TYR A 82 -44.46 2.70 -16.04
CA TYR A 82 -45.79 2.72 -16.68
C TYR A 82 -45.88 1.80 -17.90
N GLY A 83 -45.25 0.62 -17.82
CA GLY A 83 -45.22 -0.36 -18.91
C GLY A 83 -44.11 -0.15 -19.95
N THR A 84 -43.30 0.90 -19.84
CA THR A 84 -42.16 1.16 -20.74
C THR A 84 -40.85 0.76 -20.08
N ASN A 85 -39.99 0.03 -20.79
CA ASN A 85 -38.68 -0.35 -20.25
C ASN A 85 -37.73 0.86 -20.26
N LYS A 86 -37.19 1.17 -19.09
CA LYS A 86 -36.22 2.22 -18.85
C LYS A 86 -34.84 1.60 -18.61
N HIS A 87 -33.82 2.25 -19.15
CA HIS A 87 -32.44 1.88 -18.95
C HIS A 87 -31.66 3.10 -18.48
N ARG A 88 -30.68 2.91 -17.61
CA ARG A 88 -29.75 3.97 -17.19
C ARG A 88 -28.36 3.41 -17.02
N VAL A 89 -27.36 4.17 -17.48
CA VAL A 89 -25.96 3.97 -17.12
C VAL A 89 -25.51 5.19 -16.33
N ALA A 90 -24.86 4.97 -15.19
CA ALA A 90 -24.37 6.05 -14.34
C ALA A 90 -22.93 5.79 -13.94
N GLY A 91 -22.13 6.85 -13.83
CA GLY A 91 -20.77 6.79 -13.34
C GLY A 91 -20.46 7.97 -12.41
N GLY A 92 -19.60 7.72 -11.43
CA GLY A 92 -19.17 8.72 -10.46
C GLY A 92 -17.71 8.56 -10.09
N ILE A 93 -17.03 9.68 -9.87
CA ILE A 93 -15.62 9.75 -9.51
C ILE A 93 -15.41 10.70 -8.32
N SER A 94 -14.44 10.36 -7.47
CA SER A 94 -13.89 11.32 -6.51
C SER A 94 -12.84 12.18 -7.21
N LEU A 95 -12.98 13.50 -7.08
CA LEU A 95 -11.97 14.47 -7.49
C LEU A 95 -10.97 14.75 -6.35
N GLY A 96 -11.18 14.12 -5.19
CA GLY A 96 -10.44 14.37 -3.95
C GLY A 96 -10.94 15.62 -3.21
N MET A 97 -10.47 15.79 -1.97
CA MET A 97 -10.85 16.94 -1.11
C MET A 97 -12.37 17.04 -0.91
N GLY A 98 -13.08 15.93 -0.75
CA GLY A 98 -14.54 15.94 -0.57
C GLY A 98 -15.32 16.42 -1.80
N MET A 99 -14.69 16.51 -2.98
CA MET A 99 -15.36 16.82 -4.24
C MET A 99 -15.62 15.55 -5.04
N TYR A 100 -16.80 15.47 -5.64
CA TYR A 100 -17.23 14.35 -6.47
C TYR A 100 -17.97 14.86 -7.70
N ALA A 101 -17.81 14.15 -8.81
CA ALA A 101 -18.51 14.42 -10.06
C ALA A 101 -19.11 13.12 -10.59
N GLY A 102 -20.26 13.22 -11.23
CA GLY A 102 -20.91 12.08 -11.84
C GLY A 102 -21.75 12.46 -13.05
N ALA A 103 -21.99 11.47 -13.89
CA ALA A 103 -22.82 11.60 -15.07
C ALA A 103 -23.69 10.36 -15.22
N ASP A 104 -24.88 10.53 -15.78
CA ASP A 104 -25.73 9.42 -16.15
C ASP A 104 -26.42 9.66 -17.48
N TYR A 105 -26.75 8.59 -18.17
CA TYR A 105 -27.55 8.62 -19.37
C TYR A 105 -28.69 7.62 -19.25
N GLN A 106 -29.91 8.10 -19.41
CA GLN A 106 -31.12 7.30 -19.37
C GLN A 106 -31.79 7.23 -20.75
N TRP A 107 -32.41 6.10 -21.07
CA TRP A 107 -33.18 5.93 -22.30
C TRP A 107 -34.33 4.94 -22.13
N TYR A 108 -35.30 5.01 -23.04
CA TYR A 108 -36.52 4.19 -23.00
C TYR A 108 -36.61 3.32 -24.24
N LYS A 109 -36.91 2.03 -24.07
CA LYS A 109 -37.00 1.10 -25.19
C LYS A 109 -38.20 1.44 -26.06
N GLY A 110 -37.95 1.70 -27.34
CA GLY A 110 -38.98 2.01 -28.33
C GLY A 110 -39.43 3.47 -28.33
N ILE A 111 -38.72 4.36 -27.62
CA ILE A 111 -38.96 5.80 -27.61
C ILE A 111 -37.61 6.52 -27.78
N ASP A 112 -37.14 6.64 -29.02
CA ASP A 112 -35.80 7.15 -29.34
C ASP A 112 -35.61 8.62 -28.89
N ASP A 113 -36.68 9.42 -28.92
CA ASP A 113 -36.69 10.82 -28.51
C ASP A 113 -36.89 11.04 -27.00
N MET A 114 -36.72 10.03 -26.14
CA MET A 114 -36.80 10.15 -24.67
C MET A 114 -35.48 9.91 -23.91
N GLY A 115 -34.35 9.77 -24.60
CA GLY A 115 -33.02 9.72 -23.95
C GLY A 115 -32.58 11.03 -23.26
N GLY A 116 -31.97 10.95 -22.08
CA GLY A 116 -31.64 12.10 -21.22
C GLY A 116 -30.24 12.03 -20.62
N LEU A 117 -29.48 13.12 -20.70
CA LEU A 117 -28.15 13.24 -20.08
C LEU A 117 -28.25 13.98 -18.74
N GLY A 118 -27.74 13.35 -17.69
CA GLY A 118 -27.58 13.94 -16.36
C GLY A 118 -26.11 14.23 -16.03
N LEU A 119 -25.88 15.36 -15.36
CA LEU A 119 -24.61 15.74 -14.76
C LEU A 119 -24.82 16.10 -13.31
N SER A 120 -23.89 15.69 -12.45
CA SER A 120 -23.97 15.94 -11.02
C SER A 120 -22.62 16.29 -10.43
N PHE A 121 -22.65 17.14 -9.42
CA PHE A 121 -21.48 17.52 -8.64
C PHE A 121 -21.85 17.56 -7.16
N MET A 122 -20.94 17.10 -6.30
CA MET A 122 -21.11 17.10 -4.85
C MET A 122 -19.84 17.63 -4.18
N LEU A 123 -20.01 18.46 -3.15
CA LEU A 123 -18.96 19.03 -2.32
C LEU A 123 -19.28 18.82 -0.83
N ARG A 124 -18.37 18.17 -0.12
CA ARG A 124 -18.41 17.98 1.34
C ARG A 124 -17.25 18.76 1.98
N PRO A 125 -17.44 20.05 2.30
CA PRO A 125 -16.37 20.88 2.86
C PRO A 125 -16.04 20.48 4.31
N THR A 126 -17.02 19.94 5.04
CA THR A 126 -16.81 19.39 6.39
C THR A 126 -17.40 17.99 6.47
N ASP A 127 -17.21 17.31 7.59
CA ASP A 127 -17.82 16.01 7.90
C ASP A 127 -19.32 16.11 8.27
N PHE A 128 -19.86 17.34 8.31
CA PHE A 128 -21.25 17.63 8.68
C PHE A 128 -22.00 18.56 7.72
N ILE A 129 -21.37 19.06 6.66
CA ILE A 129 -22.01 19.82 5.57
C ILE A 129 -21.78 19.08 4.27
N SER A 130 -22.84 18.93 3.47
CA SER A 130 -22.77 18.44 2.10
C SER A 130 -23.59 19.34 1.18
N LEU A 131 -23.07 19.59 -0.01
CA LEU A 131 -23.71 20.40 -1.04
C LEU A 131 -23.73 19.57 -2.32
N ALA A 132 -24.81 19.62 -3.09
CA ALA A 132 -24.86 18.99 -4.39
C ALA A 132 -25.63 19.84 -5.40
N ILE A 133 -25.25 19.72 -6.65
CA ILE A 133 -26.01 20.20 -7.80
C ILE A 133 -26.18 19.03 -8.77
N LYS A 134 -27.38 18.89 -9.29
CA LYS A 134 -27.72 17.90 -10.31
C LYS A 134 -28.47 18.59 -11.44
N GLY A 135 -28.02 18.41 -12.66
CA GLY A 135 -28.78 18.66 -13.86
C GLY A 135 -29.26 17.33 -14.42
N GLU A 136 -30.55 17.20 -14.73
CA GLU A 136 -31.12 16.06 -15.44
C GLU A 136 -31.66 16.51 -16.80
N ASP A 137 -31.72 15.56 -17.75
CA ASP A 137 -32.27 15.75 -19.09
C ASP A 137 -31.75 17.01 -19.81
N LEU A 138 -30.47 17.35 -19.59
CA LEU A 138 -29.78 18.56 -20.06
C LEU A 138 -29.77 18.74 -21.58
N ASN A 139 -30.14 17.70 -22.32
CA ASN A 139 -30.28 17.69 -23.76
C ASN A 139 -31.71 18.01 -24.25
N LYS A 140 -32.68 18.24 -23.34
CA LYS A 140 -34.10 18.48 -23.67
C LYS A 140 -34.77 19.54 -22.82
N GLU A 141 -34.97 19.25 -21.54
CA GLU A 141 -35.60 20.14 -20.55
C GLU A 141 -34.62 20.31 -19.40
N GLU A 142 -34.27 21.55 -19.09
CA GLU A 142 -33.30 21.83 -18.04
C GLU A 142 -33.96 21.65 -16.67
N TYR A 143 -33.82 20.45 -16.10
CA TYR A 143 -34.16 20.21 -14.70
C TYR A 143 -32.91 20.33 -13.85
N MET A 144 -32.89 21.28 -12.91
CA MET A 144 -31.82 21.47 -11.96
C MET A 144 -32.31 21.29 -10.53
N GLU A 145 -31.51 20.58 -9.74
CA GLU A 145 -31.73 20.37 -8.32
C GLU A 145 -30.48 20.81 -7.54
N LEU A 146 -30.70 21.59 -6.49
CA LEU A 146 -29.68 22.06 -5.56
C LEU A 146 -29.96 21.45 -4.19
N GLY A 147 -29.06 20.60 -3.73
CA GLY A 147 -29.19 19.91 -2.46
C GLY A 147 -28.24 20.43 -1.39
N PHE A 148 -28.73 20.45 -0.16
CA PHE A 148 -28.00 20.76 1.06
C PHE A 148 -28.17 19.59 2.04
N GLY A 149 -27.09 19.24 2.74
CA GLY A 149 -27.06 18.22 3.76
C GLY A 149 -26.37 18.73 5.02
N PHE A 150 -26.95 18.45 6.19
CA PHE A 150 -26.42 18.87 7.48
C PHE A 150 -26.53 17.79 8.54
N ARG A 151 -25.45 17.56 9.31
CA ARG A 151 -25.41 16.63 10.43
C ARG A 151 -25.31 17.40 11.76
N PRO A 152 -26.42 17.64 12.46
CA PRO A 152 -26.43 18.49 13.65
C PRO A 152 -25.64 17.93 14.84
N LEU A 153 -25.39 16.61 14.88
CA LEU A 153 -24.68 15.93 15.98
C LEU A 153 -23.16 15.85 15.75
N PHE A 154 -22.60 16.77 14.97
CA PHE A 154 -21.18 16.78 14.56
C PHE A 154 -20.17 16.85 15.72
N PHE A 155 -20.59 17.33 16.89
CA PHE A 155 -19.76 17.43 18.09
C PHE A 155 -19.47 16.06 18.76
N THR A 156 -20.13 14.99 18.33
CA THR A 156 -19.93 13.63 18.87
C THR A 156 -19.69 12.63 17.74
N LYS A 157 -18.46 12.12 17.58
CA LYS A 157 -18.07 11.21 16.47
C LYS A 157 -19.01 10.01 16.28
N ASN A 158 -19.48 9.37 17.36
CA ASN A 158 -20.34 8.17 17.25
C ASN A 158 -21.80 8.47 16.89
N LEU A 159 -22.23 9.73 16.99
CA LEU A 159 -23.61 10.16 16.73
C LEU A 159 -23.73 11.04 15.48
N SER A 160 -22.61 11.57 14.97
CA SER A 160 -22.59 12.52 13.84
C SER A 160 -23.35 11.99 12.63
N SER A 161 -23.16 10.72 12.27
CA SER A 161 -23.81 10.09 11.11
C SER A 161 -25.24 9.59 11.37
N ARG A 162 -25.71 9.62 12.63
CA ARG A 162 -27.00 9.04 13.02
C ARG A 162 -28.18 9.99 12.83
N LEU A 163 -27.95 11.28 12.61
CA LEU A 163 -28.99 12.24 12.26
C LEU A 163 -28.47 13.12 11.13
N THR A 164 -29.15 13.06 9.99
CA THR A 164 -28.85 13.89 8.83
C THR A 164 -30.11 14.59 8.39
N LEU A 165 -30.02 15.91 8.21
CA LEU A 165 -31.07 16.74 7.63
C LEU A 165 -30.69 17.06 6.19
N SER A 166 -31.66 17.13 5.30
CA SER A 166 -31.47 17.56 3.92
C SER A 166 -32.48 18.60 3.51
N GLY A 167 -32.12 19.40 2.51
CA GLY A 167 -33.04 20.29 1.82
C GLY A 167 -32.68 20.38 0.36
N ASP A 168 -33.67 20.27 -0.51
CA ASP A 168 -33.46 20.30 -1.97
C ASP A 168 -34.36 21.36 -2.59
N ALA A 169 -33.79 22.18 -3.46
CA ALA A 169 -34.49 23.19 -4.23
C ALA A 169 -34.49 22.79 -5.71
N ARG A 170 -35.65 22.84 -6.35
CA ARG A 170 -35.85 22.35 -7.72
C ARG A 170 -36.26 23.48 -8.66
N VAL A 171 -35.66 23.49 -9.83
CA VAL A 171 -35.94 24.44 -10.92
C VAL A 171 -36.07 23.65 -12.21
N GLN A 172 -37.12 23.87 -12.98
CA GLN A 172 -37.35 23.25 -14.27
C GLN A 172 -37.56 24.34 -15.33
N ASN A 173 -36.74 24.34 -16.37
CA ASN A 173 -36.78 25.32 -17.46
C ASN A 173 -36.75 26.79 -16.96
N GLY A 174 -36.01 27.04 -15.88
CA GLY A 174 -35.92 28.35 -15.23
C GLY A 174 -37.09 28.71 -14.30
N GLU A 175 -38.13 27.87 -14.21
CA GLU A 175 -39.25 28.05 -13.29
C GLU A 175 -39.05 27.28 -11.99
N TRP A 176 -39.37 27.94 -10.88
CA TRP A 176 -39.29 27.36 -9.54
C TRP A 176 -40.31 26.23 -9.34
N GLN A 177 -39.84 25.07 -8.88
CA GLN A 177 -40.67 23.87 -8.66
C GLN A 177 -40.86 23.53 -7.18
N GLY A 178 -40.19 24.22 -6.27
CA GLY A 178 -40.35 24.04 -4.82
C GLY A 178 -39.09 23.69 -4.03
N VAL A 179 -39.26 23.66 -2.72
CA VAL A 179 -38.32 23.07 -1.76
C VAL A 179 -38.88 21.77 -1.20
N SER A 180 -38.01 20.79 -0.95
CA SER A 180 -38.26 19.68 -0.02
C SER A 180 -37.31 19.71 1.16
N LEU A 181 -37.76 19.23 2.32
CA LEU A 181 -36.94 19.03 3.50
C LEU A 181 -37.00 17.56 3.93
N GLY A 182 -35.82 16.96 4.07
CA GLY A 182 -35.66 15.58 4.48
C GLY A 182 -34.99 15.44 5.85
N ALA A 183 -35.28 14.33 6.52
CA ALA A 183 -34.60 13.90 7.72
C ALA A 183 -34.34 12.39 7.65
N PHE A 184 -33.12 12.00 7.99
CA PHE A 184 -32.69 10.61 8.15
C PHE A 184 -32.17 10.41 9.57
N MET A 185 -32.60 9.33 10.22
CA MET A 185 -32.13 8.96 11.54
C MET A 185 -31.81 7.47 11.62
N GLU A 186 -30.73 7.13 12.31
CA GLU A 186 -30.37 5.75 12.68
C GLU A 186 -30.36 5.62 14.23
N PRO A 187 -31.53 5.46 14.88
CA PRO A 187 -31.63 5.41 16.34
C PRO A 187 -30.87 4.22 16.97
N ALA A 188 -30.75 3.11 16.23
CA ALA A 188 -29.98 1.93 16.60
C ALA A 188 -29.32 1.36 15.35
N ASP A 189 -28.26 0.57 15.52
CA ASP A 189 -27.52 0.01 14.40
C ASP A 189 -28.44 -0.76 13.45
N GLY A 190 -28.39 -0.38 12.17
CA GLY A 190 -29.20 -1.00 11.13
C GLY A 190 -30.70 -0.70 11.21
N VAL A 191 -31.19 0.12 12.15
CA VAL A 191 -32.58 0.63 12.14
C VAL A 191 -32.56 2.03 11.58
N LYS A 192 -33.06 2.21 10.37
CA LYS A 192 -33.04 3.50 9.67
C LYS A 192 -34.46 4.03 9.52
N LEU A 193 -34.66 5.27 9.90
CA LEU A 193 -35.92 6.01 9.75
C LEU A 193 -35.66 7.19 8.84
N PHE A 194 -36.62 7.49 7.97
CA PHE A 194 -36.47 8.59 7.05
C PHE A 194 -37.81 9.22 6.71
N SER A 195 -37.76 10.52 6.43
CA SER A 195 -38.92 11.29 6.02
C SER A 195 -38.52 12.42 5.10
N ASP A 196 -39.41 12.79 4.18
CA ASP A 196 -39.27 13.96 3.31
C ASP A 196 -40.60 14.72 3.26
N TYR A 197 -40.55 16.04 3.20
CA TYR A 197 -41.71 16.90 3.03
C TYR A 197 -41.50 17.84 1.86
N ASN A 198 -42.38 17.77 0.85
CA ASN A 198 -42.40 18.68 -0.28
C ASN A 198 -43.43 19.78 -0.06
N PHE A 199 -42.97 21.03 0.00
CA PHE A 199 -43.82 22.17 0.35
C PHE A 199 -44.82 22.54 -0.75
N GLU A 200 -44.48 22.39 -2.02
CA GLU A 200 -45.37 22.79 -3.12
C GLU A 200 -46.48 21.77 -3.39
N LYS A 201 -46.18 20.50 -3.16
CA LYS A 201 -47.14 19.40 -3.35
C LYS A 201 -47.93 19.07 -2.08
N GLU A 202 -47.58 19.73 -0.97
CA GLU A 202 -48.08 19.42 0.38
C GLU A 202 -48.01 17.91 0.68
N ALA A 203 -46.97 17.26 0.17
CA ALA A 203 -46.82 15.81 0.22
C ALA A 203 -45.74 15.42 1.24
N PHE A 204 -46.01 14.36 2.00
CA PHE A 204 -45.12 13.85 3.03
C PHE A 204 -44.81 12.38 2.79
N GLN A 205 -43.53 12.01 2.88
CA GLN A 205 -43.08 10.63 2.80
C GLN A 205 -42.49 10.20 4.14
N VAL A 206 -42.79 8.98 4.56
CA VAL A 206 -42.13 8.33 5.70
C VAL A 206 -41.72 6.92 5.30
N GLY A 207 -40.51 6.53 5.66
CA GLY A 207 -40.07 5.17 5.51
C GLY A 207 -39.15 4.69 6.62
N MET A 208 -38.91 3.39 6.57
CA MET A 208 -38.02 2.68 7.46
C MET A 208 -37.25 1.63 6.66
N SER A 209 -36.00 1.39 7.04
CA SER A 209 -35.26 0.22 6.58
C SER A 209 -34.51 -0.47 7.70
N LEU A 210 -34.31 -1.78 7.52
CA LEU A 210 -33.57 -2.65 8.40
C LEU A 210 -32.36 -3.20 7.64
N SER A 211 -31.19 -3.01 8.22
CA SER A 211 -29.92 -3.53 7.70
C SER A 211 -29.50 -4.81 8.43
N PHE A 212 -29.03 -5.78 7.66
CA PHE A 212 -28.54 -7.10 8.05
C PHE A 212 -27.14 -7.32 7.46
N ALA A 213 -26.15 -6.62 8.01
CA ALA A 213 -24.77 -6.58 7.51
C ALA A 213 -24.67 -6.16 6.02
N PHE A 214 -24.86 -7.08 5.08
CA PHE A 214 -24.74 -6.81 3.64
C PHE A 214 -26.07 -6.50 2.95
N LEU A 215 -27.20 -6.72 3.62
CA LEU A 215 -28.54 -6.55 3.04
C LEU A 215 -29.30 -5.45 3.76
N ASP A 216 -29.88 -4.49 3.05
CA ASP A 216 -30.80 -3.48 3.57
C ASP A 216 -32.18 -3.70 2.93
N ILE A 217 -33.21 -3.85 3.76
CA ILE A 217 -34.59 -4.00 3.29
C ILE A 217 -35.41 -2.88 3.90
N GLY A 218 -36.13 -2.13 3.07
CA GLY A 218 -36.93 -1.01 3.54
C GLY A 218 -38.23 -0.83 2.78
N SER A 219 -39.06 0.02 3.33
CA SER A 219 -40.29 0.49 2.70
C SER A 219 -40.54 1.94 3.07
N ALA A 220 -41.16 2.68 2.16
CA ALA A 220 -41.67 4.01 2.42
C ALA A 220 -43.09 4.15 1.89
N MET A 221 -43.85 5.04 2.51
CA MET A 221 -45.20 5.40 2.09
C MET A 221 -45.31 6.90 1.90
N ASP A 222 -46.09 7.28 0.90
CA ASP A 222 -46.38 8.66 0.53
C ASP A 222 -47.78 9.04 1.01
N ALA A 223 -47.92 10.25 1.54
CA ALA A 223 -49.18 10.87 1.89
C ALA A 223 -49.36 12.16 1.08
N SER A 224 -50.42 12.24 0.29
CA SER A 224 -50.80 13.47 -0.43
C SER A 224 -51.49 14.49 0.48
N GLY A 225 -51.68 15.73 0.03
CA GLY A 225 -52.27 16.83 0.82
C GLY A 225 -53.67 16.57 1.41
N ASP A 226 -54.36 15.51 0.97
CA ASP A 226 -55.62 15.01 1.57
C ASP A 226 -55.41 13.99 2.72
N ARG A 227 -54.14 13.71 3.07
CA ARG A 227 -53.67 12.72 4.06
C ARG A 227 -54.02 11.27 3.72
N SER A 228 -54.30 10.95 2.45
CA SER A 228 -54.45 9.56 2.02
C SER A 228 -53.08 8.91 1.79
N TRP A 229 -52.88 7.69 2.32
CA TRP A 229 -51.62 6.93 2.27
C TRP A 229 -51.72 5.82 1.22
N ASN A 230 -51.89 6.19 -0.05
CA ASN A 230 -52.31 5.22 -1.06
C ASN A 230 -51.16 4.58 -1.82
N ASP A 231 -49.95 5.18 -1.76
CA ASP A 231 -48.80 4.77 -2.56
C ASP A 231 -47.53 4.68 -1.71
N GLY A 232 -46.59 3.86 -2.16
CA GLY A 232 -45.30 3.70 -1.52
C GLY A 232 -44.33 2.89 -2.38
N TYR A 233 -43.16 2.59 -1.82
CA TYR A 233 -42.20 1.71 -2.47
C TYR A 233 -41.55 0.76 -1.48
N PHE A 234 -41.21 -0.42 -1.97
CA PHE A 234 -40.36 -1.39 -1.31
C PHE A 234 -38.95 -1.30 -1.91
N GLN A 235 -37.93 -1.44 -1.07
CA GLN A 235 -36.54 -1.50 -1.49
C GLN A 235 -35.80 -2.68 -0.86
N ALA A 236 -34.90 -3.28 -1.63
CA ALA A 236 -33.93 -4.25 -1.15
C ALA A 236 -32.56 -3.97 -1.80
N PHE A 237 -31.55 -3.72 -0.98
CA PHE A 237 -30.20 -3.37 -1.41
C PHE A 237 -29.19 -4.36 -0.82
N SER A 238 -28.45 -5.06 -1.68
CA SER A 238 -27.34 -5.93 -1.28
C SER A 238 -26.02 -5.22 -1.58
N SER A 239 -25.25 -4.88 -0.56
CA SER A 239 -23.94 -4.25 -0.68
C SER A 239 -22.81 -5.26 -0.50
N VAL A 240 -21.68 -5.01 -1.15
CA VAL A 240 -20.44 -5.76 -0.86
C VAL A 240 -19.78 -5.31 0.45
N LYS A 241 -20.13 -4.11 0.94
CA LYS A 241 -19.62 -3.53 2.18
C LYS A 241 -20.55 -3.82 3.34
N LYS A 242 -19.98 -4.06 4.53
CA LYS A 242 -20.76 -4.32 5.74
C LYS A 242 -21.38 -3.00 6.24
N GLN A 243 -22.68 -3.02 6.47
CA GLN A 243 -23.46 -1.97 7.12
C GLN A 243 -23.61 -2.29 8.62
N ARG A 244 -23.87 -1.26 9.42
CA ARG A 244 -24.41 -1.42 10.79
C ARG A 244 -25.65 -2.32 10.73
N SER A 245 -25.79 -3.25 11.67
CA SER A 245 -26.77 -4.33 11.59
C SER A 245 -27.68 -4.33 12.83
N PHE A 246 -28.98 -4.50 12.60
CA PHE A 246 -29.98 -4.63 13.68
C PHE A 246 -29.93 -6.01 14.36
N ILE A 247 -29.42 -7.02 13.65
CA ILE A 247 -29.13 -8.33 14.22
C ILE A 247 -27.60 -8.45 14.35
N GLU A 248 -27.10 -8.40 15.58
CA GLU A 248 -25.78 -8.92 15.92
C GLU A 248 -25.89 -10.43 16.07
N ARG A 249 -25.61 -11.17 14.99
CA ARG A 249 -25.38 -12.60 15.12
C ARG A 249 -23.99 -12.81 15.71
N SER A 250 -23.93 -12.88 17.04
CA SER A 250 -22.77 -13.37 17.80
C SER A 250 -22.63 -14.88 17.58
N PHE A 251 -22.05 -15.28 16.46
CA PHE A 251 -21.29 -16.53 16.46
C PHE A 251 -19.87 -16.17 16.83
N ASN A 252 -19.26 -16.94 17.75
CA ASN A 252 -17.85 -16.71 17.97
C ASN A 252 -17.11 -17.04 16.67
N LYS A 253 -16.48 -16.04 16.07
CA LYS A 253 -15.95 -16.12 14.70
C LYS A 253 -14.44 -16.17 14.76
N ALA A 254 -13.87 -17.15 14.09
CA ALA A 254 -12.44 -17.17 13.78
C ALA A 254 -12.24 -16.83 12.31
N ILE A 255 -11.35 -15.89 12.02
CA ILE A 255 -10.93 -15.59 10.65
C ILE A 255 -9.67 -16.40 10.36
N GLU A 256 -9.75 -17.35 9.43
CA GLU A 256 -8.57 -17.94 8.81
C GLU A 256 -7.96 -16.91 7.85
N TYR A 257 -6.81 -16.37 8.24
CA TYR A 257 -6.13 -15.30 7.53
C TYR A 257 -4.92 -15.85 6.75
N ASP A 258 -4.87 -15.51 5.46
CA ASP A 258 -3.77 -15.85 4.56
C ASP A 258 -2.83 -14.65 4.41
N LEU A 259 -1.60 -14.79 4.95
CA LEU A 259 -0.53 -13.80 4.84
C LEU A 259 0.02 -13.68 3.40
N ALA A 260 -0.36 -14.61 2.51
CA ALA A 260 0.20 -14.82 1.18
C ALA A 260 1.64 -15.37 1.20
N ASP A 261 2.08 -15.93 0.08
CA ASP A 261 3.42 -16.55 -0.04
C ASP A 261 4.56 -15.53 0.09
N VAL A 262 4.33 -14.26 -0.28
CA VAL A 262 5.31 -13.18 -0.23
C VAL A 262 4.69 -11.89 0.29
N ILE A 263 5.30 -11.29 1.31
CA ILE A 263 4.94 -9.95 1.80
C ILE A 263 6.02 -8.96 1.39
N ILE A 264 5.64 -8.05 0.50
CA ILE A 264 6.50 -6.99 -0.02
C ILE A 264 6.21 -5.64 0.64
N ASP A 265 7.20 -4.76 0.58
CA ASP A 265 7.12 -3.45 1.23
C ASP A 265 6.58 -2.35 0.31
N THR A 266 6.77 -2.49 -1.00
CA THR A 266 6.38 -1.49 -2.00
C THR A 266 5.15 -1.95 -2.80
N PRO A 267 4.13 -1.09 -2.98
CA PRO A 267 3.00 -1.41 -3.85
C PRO A 267 3.44 -1.62 -5.30
N VAL A 268 2.96 -2.70 -5.93
CA VAL A 268 3.15 -2.92 -7.37
C VAL A 268 1.98 -2.27 -8.11
N ARG A 269 2.12 -1.01 -8.55
CA ARG A 269 1.08 -0.38 -9.39
C ARG A 269 1.15 -0.93 -10.81
N GLY A 270 0.07 -1.56 -11.26
CA GLY A 270 -0.16 -1.82 -12.67
C GLY A 270 -1.36 -1.05 -13.21
N TYR A 271 -1.28 -0.59 -14.46
CA TYR A 271 -2.46 -0.19 -15.24
C TYR A 271 -3.55 -1.25 -15.10
N ALA A 272 -4.66 -0.88 -14.46
CA ALA A 272 -5.89 -1.66 -14.34
C ALA A 272 -5.66 -3.16 -14.04
N SER A 273 -4.96 -3.53 -12.96
CA SER A 273 -5.00 -4.93 -12.50
C SER A 273 -6.33 -5.18 -11.79
N VAL A 274 -7.35 -5.53 -12.59
CA VAL A 274 -8.62 -6.08 -12.10
C VAL A 274 -8.41 -7.51 -11.51
N THR A 275 -7.20 -8.05 -11.61
CA THR A 275 -6.80 -9.34 -11.04
C THR A 275 -5.73 -9.17 -9.96
N PRO A 276 -6.02 -9.51 -8.69
CA PRO A 276 -5.02 -9.65 -7.63
C PRO A 276 -3.92 -10.63 -8.07
N GLN A 277 -2.65 -10.27 -7.90
CA GLN A 277 -1.56 -11.25 -8.03
C GLN A 277 -1.70 -12.26 -6.89
N LYS A 278 -2.08 -13.49 -7.22
CA LYS A 278 -2.21 -14.57 -6.23
C LYS A 278 -0.84 -14.82 -5.58
N GLY A 279 -0.78 -14.76 -4.25
CA GLY A 279 0.43 -15.07 -3.47
C GLY A 279 1.36 -13.90 -3.13
N VAL A 280 1.03 -12.65 -3.54
CA VAL A 280 1.82 -11.46 -3.15
C VAL A 280 0.93 -10.44 -2.44
N ARG A 281 1.37 -9.94 -1.30
CA ARG A 281 0.64 -8.94 -0.49
C ARG A 281 1.59 -7.83 -0.04
N THR A 282 1.10 -6.60 0.11
CA THR A 282 1.91 -5.53 0.72
C THR A 282 1.79 -5.53 2.24
N LEU A 283 2.82 -5.06 2.94
CA LEU A 283 2.76 -4.85 4.40
C LEU A 283 1.63 -3.88 4.78
N VAL A 284 1.39 -2.85 3.97
CA VAL A 284 0.30 -1.88 4.20
C VAL A 284 -1.07 -2.55 4.11
N ASP A 285 -1.29 -3.44 3.14
CA ASP A 285 -2.55 -4.19 3.03
C ASP A 285 -2.78 -5.05 4.28
N PHE A 286 -1.74 -5.72 4.77
CA PHE A 286 -1.82 -6.48 6.02
C PHE A 286 -2.20 -5.60 7.21
N ILE A 287 -1.56 -4.43 7.35
CA ILE A 287 -1.87 -3.48 8.43
C ILE A 287 -3.34 -3.03 8.33
N LEU A 288 -3.83 -2.70 7.13
CA LEU A 288 -5.22 -2.28 6.93
C LEU A 288 -6.20 -3.39 7.25
N ASP A 289 -5.93 -4.63 6.84
CA ASP A 289 -6.76 -5.79 7.17
C ASP A 289 -6.83 -6.01 8.69
N MET A 290 -5.70 -5.90 9.39
CA MET A 290 -5.67 -6.03 10.84
C MET A 290 -6.40 -4.89 11.55
N GLU A 291 -6.36 -3.65 11.03
CA GLU A 291 -7.16 -2.54 11.57
C GLU A 291 -8.66 -2.79 11.42
N VAL A 292 -9.09 -3.43 10.33
CA VAL A 292 -10.49 -3.86 10.16
C VAL A 292 -10.83 -4.95 11.16
N ILE A 293 -10.00 -6.00 11.27
CA ILE A 293 -10.24 -7.10 12.21
C ILE A 293 -10.28 -6.59 13.66
N LYS A 294 -9.38 -5.70 14.04
CA LYS A 294 -9.31 -5.10 15.39
C LYS A 294 -10.61 -4.41 15.78
N LYS A 295 -11.31 -3.77 14.83
CA LYS A 295 -12.58 -3.05 15.04
C LYS A 295 -13.81 -3.95 14.87
N ASP A 296 -13.64 -5.17 14.37
CA ASP A 296 -14.76 -6.10 14.18
C ASP A 296 -15.06 -6.82 15.50
N ASP A 297 -16.08 -6.32 16.22
CA ASP A 297 -16.57 -6.93 17.47
C ASP A 297 -17.15 -8.34 17.25
N THR A 298 -17.45 -8.71 16.01
CA THR A 298 -17.92 -10.07 15.69
C THR A 298 -16.81 -11.10 15.54
N THR A 299 -15.54 -10.68 15.51
CA THR A 299 -14.38 -11.58 15.36
C THR A 299 -13.69 -11.82 16.70
N ASP A 300 -13.64 -13.07 17.15
CA ASP A 300 -13.02 -13.46 18.42
C ASP A 300 -11.61 -14.01 18.25
N ALA A 301 -11.29 -14.55 17.07
CA ALA A 301 -10.00 -15.16 16.83
C ALA A 301 -9.48 -14.96 15.40
N ILE A 302 -8.17 -15.04 15.25
CA ILE A 302 -7.45 -15.18 13.98
C ILE A 302 -6.76 -16.54 13.96
N ILE A 303 -6.86 -17.25 12.85
CA ILE A 303 -6.19 -18.53 12.60
C ILE A 303 -5.21 -18.35 11.45
N PHE A 304 -3.96 -18.74 11.69
CA PHE A 304 -2.92 -18.84 10.68
C PHE A 304 -2.61 -20.32 10.44
N ARG A 305 -2.92 -20.82 9.24
CA ARG A 305 -2.73 -22.23 8.88
C ARG A 305 -1.61 -22.37 7.86
N ASN A 306 -0.63 -23.21 8.15
CA ASN A 306 0.49 -23.57 7.26
C ASN A 306 1.11 -22.36 6.56
N GLN A 307 1.24 -21.25 7.29
CA GLN A 307 1.69 -19.99 6.72
C GLN A 307 3.19 -20.07 6.42
N SER A 308 3.52 -20.21 5.14
CA SER A 308 4.88 -20.14 4.62
C SER A 308 5.02 -18.88 3.77
N PHE A 309 5.38 -17.77 4.40
CA PHE A 309 5.57 -16.50 3.72
C PHE A 309 7.04 -16.08 3.71
N GLN A 310 7.46 -15.44 2.61
CA GLN A 310 8.77 -14.81 2.51
C GLN A 310 8.63 -13.31 2.78
N THR A 311 9.37 -12.82 3.78
CA THR A 311 9.53 -11.40 4.03
C THR A 311 10.85 -11.13 4.76
N ASN A 312 11.25 -9.87 4.84
CA ASN A 312 12.44 -9.49 5.61
C ASN A 312 12.11 -9.39 7.11
N PHE A 313 13.12 -9.51 7.97
CA PHE A 313 12.89 -9.53 9.42
C PHE A 313 12.31 -8.20 9.95
N ALA A 314 12.64 -7.07 9.34
CA ALA A 314 12.05 -5.79 9.71
C ALA A 314 10.52 -5.77 9.53
N ASN A 315 10.02 -6.27 8.39
CA ASN A 315 8.60 -6.40 8.11
C ASN A 315 7.92 -7.40 9.07
N LEU A 316 8.61 -8.48 9.44
CA LEU A 316 8.09 -9.45 10.40
C LEU A 316 7.85 -8.80 11.78
N LEU A 317 8.74 -7.93 12.25
CA LEU A 317 8.53 -7.18 13.50
C LEU A 317 7.38 -6.15 13.39
N GLU A 318 7.13 -5.59 12.21
CA GLU A 318 5.94 -4.75 11.98
C GLU A 318 4.65 -5.59 12.02
N ILE A 319 4.66 -6.79 11.43
CA ILE A 319 3.55 -7.76 11.51
C ILE A 319 3.30 -8.16 12.97
N GLU A 320 4.35 -8.52 13.70
CA GLU A 320 4.30 -8.85 15.12
C GLU A 320 3.67 -7.73 15.95
N SER A 321 4.14 -6.49 15.78
CA SER A 321 3.62 -5.32 16.48
C SER A 321 2.12 -5.12 16.23
N VAL A 322 1.65 -5.33 15.00
CA VAL A 322 0.24 -5.20 14.64
C VAL A 322 -0.60 -6.32 15.26
N LEU A 323 -0.08 -7.56 15.27
CA LEU A 323 -0.77 -8.70 15.88
C LEU A 323 -0.86 -8.59 17.40
N HIS A 324 0.15 -8.02 18.07
CA HIS A 324 0.07 -7.68 19.50
C HIS A 324 -1.05 -6.69 19.79
N GLU A 325 -1.26 -5.70 18.93
CA GLU A 325 -2.38 -4.77 19.09
C GLU A 325 -3.74 -5.43 18.87
N VAL A 326 -3.84 -6.37 17.92
CA VAL A 326 -5.06 -7.17 17.77
C VAL A 326 -5.31 -7.99 19.04
N LYS A 327 -4.28 -8.66 19.56
CA LYS A 327 -4.35 -9.43 20.81
C LYS A 327 -4.75 -8.57 22.02
N ALA A 328 -4.29 -7.31 22.07
CA ALA A 328 -4.65 -6.36 23.12
C ALA A 328 -6.15 -6.01 23.15
N THR A 329 -6.90 -6.26 22.05
CA THR A 329 -8.37 -6.13 22.04
C THR A 329 -9.10 -7.34 22.64
N GLY A 330 -8.37 -8.35 23.12
CA GLY A 330 -8.92 -9.59 23.68
C GLY A 330 -9.13 -10.71 22.66
N LYS A 331 -8.88 -10.43 21.37
CA LYS A 331 -8.98 -11.42 20.29
C LYS A 331 -7.85 -12.44 20.40
N LYS A 332 -8.17 -13.70 20.10
CA LYS A 332 -7.25 -14.84 20.19
C LYS A 332 -6.51 -15.07 18.88
N ILE A 333 -5.29 -15.60 18.95
CA ILE A 333 -4.49 -15.92 17.76
C ILE A 333 -4.02 -17.37 17.84
N TYR A 334 -4.37 -18.18 16.85
CA TYR A 334 -3.97 -19.58 16.78
C TYR A 334 -3.15 -19.86 15.52
N PHE A 335 -2.14 -20.72 15.66
CA PHE A 335 -1.31 -21.16 14.56
C PHE A 335 -1.36 -22.68 14.43
N TYR A 336 -1.54 -23.17 13.21
CA TYR A 336 -1.41 -24.59 12.86
C TYR A 336 -0.31 -24.74 11.81
N TYR A 337 0.63 -25.67 12.03
CA TYR A 337 1.73 -25.94 11.12
C TYR A 337 1.92 -27.45 10.87
N ASP A 338 2.25 -27.81 9.65
CA ASP A 338 2.81 -29.13 9.32
C ASP A 338 4.30 -29.17 9.61
N SER A 339 5.01 -28.07 9.35
CA SER A 339 6.38 -27.81 9.78
C SER A 339 6.64 -26.31 9.73
N ILE A 340 7.62 -25.84 10.51
CA ILE A 340 7.85 -24.40 10.68
C ILE A 340 9.34 -24.07 10.86
N ASP A 341 9.79 -22.96 10.27
CA ASP A 341 11.16 -22.44 10.32
C ASP A 341 11.36 -21.36 11.40
N ASN A 342 12.63 -20.99 11.66
CA ASN A 342 13.07 -19.93 12.60
C ASN A 342 12.12 -18.73 12.74
N LEU A 343 11.98 -17.92 11.69
CA LEU A 343 11.29 -16.62 11.77
C LEU A 343 9.77 -16.74 11.87
N PRO A 344 9.07 -17.57 11.06
CA PRO A 344 7.66 -17.85 11.28
C PRO A 344 7.39 -18.42 12.69
N TYR A 345 8.28 -19.25 13.22
CA TYR A 345 8.18 -19.74 14.60
C TYR A 345 8.32 -18.62 15.63
N ALA A 346 9.29 -17.74 15.48
CA ALA A 346 9.46 -16.60 16.39
C ALA A 346 8.22 -15.70 16.41
N LEU A 347 7.60 -15.44 15.25
CA LEU A 347 6.33 -14.71 15.17
C LEU A 347 5.22 -15.46 15.91
N ALA A 348 5.02 -16.75 15.62
CA ALA A 348 3.99 -17.55 16.28
C ALA A 348 4.20 -17.60 17.80
N ALA A 349 5.43 -17.83 18.26
CA ALA A 349 5.79 -17.85 19.67
C ALA A 349 5.50 -16.51 20.37
N SER A 350 5.72 -15.39 19.68
CA SER A 350 5.48 -14.05 20.23
C SER A 350 3.99 -13.77 20.47
N VAL A 351 3.14 -14.08 19.48
CA VAL A 351 1.74 -13.59 19.49
C VAL A 351 0.69 -14.66 19.78
N ALA A 352 0.97 -15.95 19.58
CA ALA A 352 -0.06 -17.00 19.65
C ALA A 352 -0.62 -17.21 21.06
N ASP A 353 -1.91 -17.50 21.14
CA ASP A 353 -2.54 -18.17 22.28
C ASP A 353 -2.35 -19.69 22.21
N GLY A 354 -2.23 -20.26 21.00
CA GLY A 354 -1.95 -21.67 20.77
C GLY A 354 -1.20 -21.95 19.46
N ILE A 355 -0.19 -22.82 19.53
CA ILE A 355 0.62 -23.31 18.40
C ILE A 355 0.45 -24.82 18.30
N TYR A 356 -0.08 -25.29 17.18
CA TYR A 356 -0.38 -26.69 16.93
C TYR A 356 0.49 -27.22 15.80
N LEU A 357 1.00 -28.43 15.95
CA LEU A 357 1.92 -29.04 15.00
C LEU A 357 1.42 -30.42 14.56
N SER A 358 1.53 -30.73 13.27
CA SER A 358 1.28 -32.08 12.79
C SER A 358 2.18 -33.10 13.50
N PRO A 359 1.68 -34.30 13.89
CA PRO A 359 2.49 -35.31 14.57
C PRO A 359 3.72 -35.78 13.78
N ALA A 360 3.69 -35.67 12.44
CA ALA A 360 4.80 -35.98 11.55
C ALA A 360 5.68 -34.76 11.21
N GLY A 361 5.39 -33.62 11.85
CA GLY A 361 6.01 -32.33 11.59
C GLY A 361 7.33 -32.08 12.31
N SER A 362 7.88 -30.90 12.07
CA SER A 362 9.17 -30.46 12.63
C SER A 362 9.21 -28.95 12.88
N VAL A 363 10.06 -28.54 13.83
CA VAL A 363 10.37 -27.13 14.13
C VAL A 363 11.85 -26.89 13.85
N TYR A 364 12.16 -26.22 12.74
CA TYR A 364 13.53 -25.88 12.31
C TYR A 364 14.04 -24.60 12.99
N LEU A 365 14.02 -24.61 14.32
CA LEU A 365 14.54 -23.53 15.15
C LEU A 365 16.04 -23.78 15.41
N LYS A 366 16.93 -23.09 14.69
CA LYS A 366 18.39 -23.32 14.66
C LYS A 366 19.25 -22.05 14.62
N GLY A 367 18.65 -20.88 14.75
CA GLY A 367 19.38 -19.60 14.73
C GLY A 367 19.80 -19.16 13.33
N PHE A 368 20.56 -18.06 13.26
CA PHE A 368 21.10 -17.52 12.01
C PHE A 368 22.51 -18.04 11.72
N GLY A 369 22.79 -18.26 10.44
CA GLY A 369 24.13 -18.62 9.97
C GLY A 369 24.33 -18.18 8.53
N VAL A 370 25.55 -17.79 8.20
CA VAL A 370 25.94 -17.37 6.85
C VAL A 370 27.18 -18.14 6.41
N THR A 371 27.17 -18.60 5.17
CA THR A 371 28.33 -19.20 4.50
C THR A 371 28.51 -18.51 3.16
N ASN A 372 29.63 -17.84 2.99
CA ASN A 372 29.99 -17.14 1.75
C ASN A 372 31.09 -17.92 1.02
N PHE A 373 31.05 -17.91 -0.30
CA PHE A 373 32.17 -18.32 -1.13
C PHE A 373 33.04 -17.12 -1.51
N TYR A 374 34.31 -17.39 -1.83
CA TYR A 374 35.33 -16.39 -2.17
C TYR A 374 36.02 -16.79 -3.47
N LEU A 375 35.91 -15.93 -4.48
CA LEU A 375 36.27 -16.24 -5.87
C LEU A 375 37.63 -15.68 -6.29
N LYS A 376 38.37 -14.94 -5.46
CA LYS A 376 39.65 -14.32 -5.85
C LYS A 376 40.59 -15.31 -6.56
N ASN A 377 40.81 -16.47 -5.94
CA ASN A 377 41.72 -17.48 -6.48
C ASN A 377 41.18 -18.11 -7.77
N PHE A 378 39.87 -18.37 -7.83
CA PHE A 378 39.20 -18.87 -9.04
C PHE A 378 39.31 -17.85 -10.19
N LEU A 379 39.02 -16.59 -9.95
CA LEU A 379 39.12 -15.52 -10.95
C LEU A 379 40.58 -15.35 -11.41
N ALA A 380 41.54 -15.37 -10.49
CA ALA A 380 42.97 -15.31 -10.82
C ALA A 380 43.41 -16.49 -11.69
N GLU A 381 42.92 -17.72 -11.40
CA GLU A 381 43.15 -18.88 -12.26
C GLU A 381 42.59 -18.71 -13.67
N TRP A 382 41.54 -17.90 -13.85
CA TRP A 382 41.01 -17.54 -15.16
C TRP A 382 41.68 -16.31 -15.78
N GLY A 383 42.68 -15.74 -15.13
CA GLY A 383 43.38 -14.54 -15.60
C GLY A 383 42.59 -13.24 -15.40
N ILE A 384 41.63 -13.25 -14.47
CA ILE A 384 40.84 -12.08 -14.06
C ILE A 384 41.37 -11.61 -12.69
N LYS A 385 41.87 -10.39 -12.62
CA LYS A 385 42.29 -9.75 -11.36
C LYS A 385 41.28 -8.69 -10.96
N VAL A 386 40.76 -8.75 -9.73
CA VAL A 386 39.80 -7.76 -9.22
C VAL A 386 40.51 -6.80 -8.28
N ASN A 387 40.71 -5.55 -8.72
CA ASN A 387 41.19 -4.49 -7.84
C ASN A 387 40.03 -3.95 -7.02
N ASN A 388 40.14 -4.03 -5.70
CA ASN A 388 39.12 -3.54 -4.77
C ASN A 388 39.63 -2.28 -4.07
N PHE A 389 38.90 -1.18 -4.24
CA PHE A 389 39.19 0.11 -3.63
C PHE A 389 38.11 0.43 -2.63
N GLN A 390 38.41 0.27 -1.36
CA GLN A 390 37.49 0.50 -0.26
C GLN A 390 38.05 1.58 0.66
N SER A 391 37.15 2.39 1.22
CA SER A 391 37.52 3.41 2.20
C SER A 391 38.13 2.81 3.47
N HIS A 392 37.60 1.68 3.95
CA HIS A 392 37.98 1.04 5.21
C HIS A 392 37.68 -0.48 5.19
N ASP A 393 38.27 -1.22 6.13
CA ASP A 393 38.24 -2.69 6.18
C ASP A 393 36.85 -3.32 6.38
N TYR A 394 35.91 -2.60 7.01
CA TYR A 394 34.55 -3.10 7.22
C TYR A 394 33.61 -2.84 6.03
N LYS A 395 34.09 -2.20 4.96
CA LYS A 395 33.31 -2.06 3.71
C LYS A 395 33.53 -3.26 2.81
N THR A 396 32.81 -4.35 3.08
CA THR A 396 33.18 -5.70 2.58
C THR A 396 32.32 -6.25 1.43
N VAL A 397 31.43 -5.44 0.85
CA VAL A 397 30.41 -5.92 -0.11
C VAL A 397 30.99 -6.68 -1.33
N TYR A 398 32.23 -6.38 -1.72
CA TYR A 398 32.90 -7.03 -2.84
C TYR A 398 34.05 -7.98 -2.44
N ASN A 399 34.25 -8.25 -1.13
CA ASN A 399 35.29 -9.19 -0.65
C ASN A 399 35.18 -10.56 -1.30
N ARG A 400 33.97 -11.01 -1.62
CA ARG A 400 33.75 -12.28 -2.32
C ARG A 400 34.47 -12.39 -3.67
N TYR A 401 34.86 -11.27 -4.28
CA TYR A 401 35.57 -11.23 -5.57
C TYR A 401 37.06 -10.90 -5.41
N SER A 402 37.42 -10.12 -4.39
CA SER A 402 38.78 -9.61 -4.17
C SER A 402 39.57 -10.36 -3.12
N GLU A 403 38.92 -11.13 -2.23
CA GLU A 403 39.55 -11.90 -1.16
C GLU A 403 39.41 -13.41 -1.36
N SER A 404 40.36 -14.17 -0.79
CA SER A 404 40.37 -15.64 -0.84
C SER A 404 39.56 -16.29 0.28
N GLY A 405 39.08 -15.50 1.24
CA GLY A 405 38.33 -15.94 2.40
C GLY A 405 37.76 -14.74 3.16
N MET A 406 36.90 -15.02 4.15
CA MET A 406 36.30 -14.01 5.01
C MET A 406 37.38 -13.31 5.83
N THR A 407 37.50 -12.00 5.66
CA THR A 407 38.45 -11.18 6.44
C THR A 407 37.99 -11.06 7.89
N ASP A 408 38.91 -10.74 8.80
CA ASP A 408 38.58 -10.58 10.22
C ASP A 408 37.55 -9.45 10.45
N ALA A 409 37.69 -8.34 9.72
CA ALA A 409 36.74 -7.22 9.77
C ALA A 409 35.35 -7.62 9.23
N GLU A 410 35.29 -8.41 8.14
CA GLU A 410 34.03 -8.94 7.62
C GLU A 410 33.36 -9.85 8.63
N ARG A 411 34.13 -10.76 9.24
CA ARG A 411 33.65 -11.70 10.26
C ARG A 411 33.09 -10.95 11.47
N GLU A 412 33.83 -9.97 11.97
CA GLU A 412 33.42 -9.17 13.13
C GLU A 412 32.11 -8.42 12.85
N ALA A 413 32.00 -7.72 11.71
CA ALA A 413 30.79 -6.98 11.36
C ALA A 413 29.57 -7.89 11.14
N LEU A 414 29.75 -9.02 10.45
CA LEU A 414 28.66 -9.98 10.25
C LEU A 414 28.23 -10.61 11.57
N GLN A 415 29.18 -11.03 12.42
CA GLN A 415 28.87 -11.62 13.72
C GLN A 415 28.07 -10.66 14.60
N TYR A 416 28.53 -9.41 14.73
CA TYR A 416 27.83 -8.40 15.53
C TYR A 416 26.41 -8.11 15.01
N MET A 417 26.23 -8.06 13.68
CA MET A 417 24.92 -7.90 13.06
C MET A 417 24.01 -9.10 13.34
N TYR A 418 24.51 -10.33 13.15
CA TYR A 418 23.74 -11.55 13.41
C TYR A 418 23.42 -11.76 14.90
N ASP A 419 24.32 -11.41 15.81
CA ASP A 419 24.05 -11.43 17.25
C ASP A 419 22.89 -10.48 17.60
N GLY A 420 22.86 -9.29 16.97
CA GLY A 420 21.76 -8.35 17.10
C GLY A 420 20.43 -8.91 16.60
N LEU A 421 20.41 -9.55 15.42
CA LEU A 421 19.21 -10.21 14.90
C LEU A 421 18.78 -11.40 15.77
N GLN A 422 19.73 -12.20 16.22
CA GLN A 422 19.50 -13.34 17.12
C GLN A 422 18.86 -12.87 18.43
N ALA A 423 19.33 -11.77 19.00
CA ALA A 423 18.74 -11.16 20.19
C ALA A 423 17.28 -10.73 19.96
N GLN A 424 16.93 -10.19 18.78
CA GLN A 424 15.53 -9.88 18.45
C GLN A 424 14.67 -11.15 18.35
N MET A 425 15.18 -12.20 17.71
CA MET A 425 14.44 -13.46 17.61
C MET A 425 14.23 -14.12 18.98
N ASN A 426 15.25 -14.10 19.84
CA ASN A 426 15.15 -14.59 21.21
C ASN A 426 14.10 -13.81 22.00
N ARG A 427 14.09 -12.47 21.88
CA ARG A 427 13.10 -11.60 22.52
C ARG A 427 11.68 -12.00 22.16
N MET A 428 11.39 -12.15 20.85
CA MET A 428 10.05 -12.56 20.38
C MET A 428 9.58 -13.86 21.04
N ILE A 429 10.47 -14.85 21.13
CA ILE A 429 10.16 -16.17 21.69
C ILE A 429 9.99 -16.10 23.22
N ASP A 430 10.93 -15.46 23.92
CA ASP A 430 10.94 -15.39 25.38
C ASP A 430 9.76 -14.53 25.91
N GLU A 431 9.46 -13.39 25.28
CA GLU A 431 8.37 -12.51 25.70
C GLU A 431 6.98 -13.15 25.49
N GLY A 432 6.79 -13.92 24.41
CA GLY A 432 5.50 -14.52 24.10
C GLY A 432 5.23 -15.89 24.73
N ARG A 433 6.28 -16.67 25.02
CA ARG A 433 6.12 -18.10 25.35
C ARG A 433 6.94 -18.63 26.53
N SER A 434 7.75 -17.80 27.20
CA SER A 434 8.66 -18.24 28.28
C SER A 434 8.05 -19.16 29.34
N GLU A 435 6.79 -18.94 29.74
CA GLU A 435 6.11 -19.77 30.74
C GLU A 435 5.90 -21.24 30.33
N LYS A 436 5.96 -21.54 29.03
CA LYS A 436 5.77 -22.89 28.48
C LYS A 436 7.08 -23.57 28.12
N LEU A 437 8.17 -22.83 27.97
CA LEU A 437 9.44 -23.31 27.41
C LEU A 437 10.32 -24.03 28.44
N ASP A 438 10.99 -25.11 28.01
CA ASP A 438 12.03 -25.80 28.80
C ASP A 438 13.41 -25.13 28.66
N GLY A 439 13.48 -23.86 29.09
CA GLY A 439 14.69 -23.02 29.02
C GLY A 439 14.47 -21.70 28.28
N SER A 440 15.53 -20.91 28.15
CA SER A 440 15.49 -19.69 27.33
C SER A 440 15.44 -20.02 25.85
N ALA A 441 14.95 -19.07 25.05
CA ALA A 441 14.96 -19.16 23.58
C ALA A 441 16.34 -19.57 23.05
N GLN A 442 17.41 -18.93 23.53
CA GLN A 442 18.78 -19.26 23.11
C GLN A 442 19.14 -20.72 23.41
N SER A 443 18.84 -21.20 24.63
CA SER A 443 19.16 -22.59 25.00
C SER A 443 18.40 -23.61 24.15
N LEU A 444 17.19 -23.29 23.72
CA LEU A 444 16.39 -24.15 22.84
C LEU A 444 16.91 -24.12 21.41
N ILE A 445 17.28 -22.94 20.91
CA ILE A 445 17.90 -22.77 19.58
C ILE A 445 19.20 -23.59 19.48
N ASP A 446 20.03 -23.59 20.53
CA ASP A 446 21.28 -24.36 20.58
C ASP A 446 21.04 -25.88 20.54
N LYS A 447 19.86 -26.36 20.95
CA LYS A 447 19.45 -27.78 20.90
C LYS A 447 18.77 -28.17 19.59
N GLY A 448 18.40 -27.19 18.76
CA GLY A 448 17.69 -27.44 17.51
C GLY A 448 18.59 -27.94 16.38
N PRO A 449 18.01 -28.32 15.22
CA PRO A 449 16.58 -28.29 14.91
C PRO A 449 15.80 -29.44 15.57
N PHE A 450 14.52 -29.22 15.84
CA PHE A 450 13.62 -30.20 16.43
C PHE A 450 12.89 -30.99 15.34
N ILE A 451 13.59 -31.99 14.79
CA ILE A 451 13.11 -32.82 13.67
C ILE A 451 11.88 -33.67 14.07
N TYR A 452 11.78 -34.08 15.34
CA TYR A 452 10.66 -34.85 15.85
C TYR A 452 9.66 -33.95 16.59
N ALA A 453 8.41 -33.91 16.12
CA ALA A 453 7.31 -33.16 16.74
C ALA A 453 7.15 -33.44 18.25
N SER A 454 7.36 -34.69 18.69
CA SER A 454 7.32 -35.07 20.10
C SER A 454 8.34 -34.32 20.96
N LYS A 455 9.54 -34.07 20.42
CA LYS A 455 10.56 -33.29 21.13
C LYS A 455 10.20 -31.82 21.17
N ALA A 456 9.63 -31.28 20.10
CA ALA A 456 9.14 -29.90 20.09
C ALA A 456 8.04 -29.69 21.15
N LEU A 457 7.12 -30.65 21.31
CA LEU A 457 6.12 -30.64 22.37
C LEU A 457 6.76 -30.74 23.76
N GLU A 458 7.70 -31.67 23.97
CA GLU A 458 8.39 -31.87 25.26
C GLU A 458 9.11 -30.59 25.73
N MET A 459 9.72 -29.85 24.80
CA MET A 459 10.42 -28.60 25.09
C MET A 459 9.48 -27.38 25.19
N GLY A 460 8.17 -27.59 25.03
CA GLY A 460 7.15 -26.53 25.11
C GLY A 460 7.05 -25.63 23.89
N LEU A 461 7.73 -25.96 22.79
CA LEU A 461 7.75 -25.13 21.57
C LEU A 461 6.36 -25.06 20.92
N VAL A 462 5.54 -26.09 21.09
CA VAL A 462 4.17 -26.21 20.58
C VAL A 462 3.24 -26.66 21.71
N ASP A 463 1.94 -26.41 21.58
CA ASP A 463 0.94 -26.69 22.62
C ASP A 463 0.32 -28.08 22.51
N ALA A 464 0.19 -28.60 21.29
CA ALA A 464 -0.30 -29.95 21.05
C ALA A 464 0.09 -30.45 19.67
N LEU A 465 0.09 -31.79 19.54
CA LEU A 465 0.27 -32.48 18.28
C LEU A 465 -1.07 -32.99 17.80
N MET A 466 -1.49 -32.57 16.61
CA MET A 466 -2.80 -32.95 16.05
C MET A 466 -2.80 -32.80 14.52
N TYR A 467 -3.63 -33.61 13.87
CA TYR A 467 -3.92 -33.45 12.44
C TYR A 467 -4.86 -32.27 12.18
N GLU A 468 -4.96 -31.88 10.93
CA GLU A 468 -5.75 -30.71 10.50
C GLU A 468 -7.24 -30.82 10.88
N ASP A 469 -7.82 -32.02 10.73
CA ASP A 469 -9.22 -32.30 11.06
C ASP A 469 -9.48 -32.29 12.58
N GLU A 470 -8.50 -32.72 13.36
CA GLU A 470 -8.51 -32.64 14.83
C GLU A 470 -8.41 -31.17 15.30
N PHE A 471 -7.60 -30.35 14.64
CA PHE A 471 -7.52 -28.91 14.88
C PHE A 471 -8.86 -28.22 14.61
N ASP A 472 -9.48 -28.48 13.46
CA ASP A 472 -10.80 -27.93 13.11
C ASP A 472 -11.90 -28.38 14.08
N THR A 473 -11.80 -29.62 14.58
CA THR A 473 -12.69 -30.13 15.63
C THR A 473 -12.47 -29.40 16.96
N THR A 474 -11.22 -29.14 17.32
CA THR A 474 -10.84 -28.39 18.53
C THR A 474 -11.35 -26.95 18.48
N MET A 475 -11.18 -26.25 17.35
CA MET A 475 -11.69 -24.88 17.18
C MET A 475 -13.22 -24.82 17.32
N ARG A 476 -13.94 -25.78 16.75
CA ARG A 476 -15.40 -25.90 16.91
C ARG A 476 -15.82 -26.19 18.36
N GLN A 477 -15.05 -26.99 19.10
CA GLN A 477 -15.29 -27.22 20.53
C GLN A 477 -15.07 -25.95 21.37
N LEU A 478 -14.14 -25.09 20.97
CA LEU A 478 -13.98 -23.73 21.50
C LEU A 478 -15.09 -22.75 21.03
N ARG A 479 -16.12 -23.27 20.34
CA ARG A 479 -17.23 -22.54 19.73
C ARG A 479 -16.82 -21.56 18.64
N LEU A 480 -15.59 -21.67 18.13
CA LEU A 480 -15.08 -20.83 17.04
C LEU A 480 -15.50 -21.43 15.70
N ASN A 481 -16.29 -20.67 14.94
CA ASN A 481 -16.61 -21.01 13.57
C ASN A 481 -15.57 -20.36 12.64
N ILE A 482 -14.87 -21.19 11.86
CA ILE A 482 -13.79 -20.74 10.99
C ILE A 482 -14.37 -20.21 9.68
N PHE A 483 -14.05 -18.97 9.34
CA PHE A 483 -14.36 -18.34 8.07
C PHE A 483 -13.06 -17.94 7.39
N LYS A 484 -12.93 -18.19 6.10
CA LYS A 484 -11.80 -17.64 5.34
C LYS A 484 -11.92 -16.12 5.29
N ALA A 485 -10.80 -15.43 5.42
CA ALA A 485 -10.73 -14.00 5.16
C ALA A 485 -11.21 -13.71 3.72
N SER A 486 -12.48 -13.33 3.57
CA SER A 486 -12.91 -12.60 2.39
C SER A 486 -12.21 -11.26 2.45
N HIS A 487 -11.63 -10.79 1.33
CA HIS A 487 -11.16 -9.42 1.26
C HIS A 487 -12.36 -8.54 1.58
N SER A 488 -12.40 -8.04 2.82
CA SER A 488 -13.46 -7.15 3.24
C SER A 488 -13.32 -5.95 2.32
N THR A 489 -14.34 -5.67 1.52
CA THR A 489 -14.40 -4.40 0.80
C THR A 489 -14.54 -3.21 1.77
N GLY A 490 -14.46 -3.48 3.09
CA GLY A 490 -14.55 -2.55 4.19
C GLY A 490 -15.98 -2.48 4.72
N ASP A 491 -16.13 -1.75 5.82
CA ASP A 491 -17.43 -1.26 6.25
C ASP A 491 -17.87 -0.09 5.35
N ILE A 492 -19.17 0.19 5.32
CA ILE A 492 -19.68 1.45 4.75
C ILE A 492 -19.00 2.63 5.46
N LYS A 493 -18.50 3.58 4.67
CA LYS A 493 -17.94 4.83 5.18
C LYS A 493 -19.08 5.79 5.50
N TYR A 494 -19.44 5.90 6.77
CA TYR A 494 -20.50 6.82 7.20
C TYR A 494 -20.03 8.27 7.34
N ASP A 495 -18.75 8.47 7.69
CA ASP A 495 -18.17 9.81 7.82
C ASP A 495 -18.04 10.49 6.46
N TRP A 496 -18.54 11.72 6.36
CA TRP A 496 -18.33 12.54 5.17
C TRP A 496 -16.87 12.96 5.09
N GLU A 497 -16.27 12.79 3.91
CA GLU A 497 -14.89 13.22 3.67
C GLU A 497 -14.85 14.75 3.63
N SER A 498 -14.16 15.37 4.60
CA SER A 498 -14.02 16.82 4.66
C SER A 498 -12.89 17.33 3.76
N THR A 499 -13.07 18.56 3.25
CA THR A 499 -11.92 19.34 2.73
C THR A 499 -10.97 19.64 3.90
N GLY A 500 -9.66 19.56 3.65
CA GLY A 500 -8.63 19.99 4.61
C GLY A 500 -8.04 18.92 5.54
N ARG A 501 -8.15 17.62 5.22
CA ARG A 501 -7.21 16.63 5.79
C ARG A 501 -5.80 16.94 5.27
N PRO A 502 -4.77 17.04 6.14
CA PRO A 502 -3.39 17.19 5.69
C PRO A 502 -3.02 16.04 4.77
N ILE A 503 -2.46 16.34 3.59
CA ILE A 503 -1.95 15.33 2.68
C ILE A 503 -0.50 15.04 3.03
N ILE A 504 -0.17 13.78 3.26
CA ILE A 504 1.20 13.31 3.48
C ILE A 504 1.59 12.45 2.27
N ALA A 505 2.72 12.79 1.63
CA ALA A 505 3.25 11.96 0.54
C ALA A 505 4.01 10.77 1.13
N VAL A 506 3.69 9.56 0.69
CA VAL A 506 4.47 8.35 0.99
C VAL A 506 5.24 7.99 -0.26
N ILE A 507 6.56 8.23 -0.24
CA ILE A 507 7.44 8.00 -1.39
C ILE A 507 8.25 6.74 -1.12
N TYR A 508 8.15 5.76 -2.03
CA TYR A 508 8.82 4.46 -1.89
C TYR A 508 10.17 4.47 -2.63
N ALA A 509 11.26 4.27 -1.87
CA ALA A 509 12.62 4.12 -2.37
C ALA A 509 13.07 2.66 -2.21
N ASN A 510 12.82 1.82 -3.22
CA ASN A 510 13.07 0.38 -3.17
C ASN A 510 14.08 -0.07 -4.23
N GLY A 511 15.09 -0.82 -3.79
CA GLY A 511 16.12 -1.42 -4.66
C GLY A 511 17.44 -0.64 -4.73
N GLY A 512 18.28 -0.99 -5.69
CA GLY A 512 19.57 -0.33 -5.91
C GLY A 512 19.41 1.10 -6.45
N ILE A 513 20.33 2.00 -6.09
CA ILE A 513 20.32 3.41 -6.48
C ILE A 513 21.21 3.61 -7.72
N ASN A 514 20.63 4.11 -8.81
CA ASN A 514 21.33 4.38 -10.06
C ASN A 514 21.05 5.80 -10.56
N MET A 515 21.88 6.27 -11.48
CA MET A 515 21.62 7.51 -12.22
C MET A 515 20.41 7.34 -13.16
N GLY A 516 19.76 8.45 -13.51
CA GLY A 516 18.69 8.48 -14.50
C GLY A 516 17.32 8.05 -13.97
N GLU A 517 16.48 7.50 -14.85
CA GLU A 517 15.12 7.08 -14.53
C GLU A 517 15.09 5.63 -13.97
N GLY A 518 14.44 5.45 -12.82
CA GLY A 518 14.23 4.12 -12.23
C GLY A 518 13.00 3.39 -12.77
N VAL A 519 12.86 2.13 -12.42
CA VAL A 519 11.68 1.29 -12.66
C VAL A 519 10.89 1.18 -11.37
N ALA A 520 9.63 1.62 -11.42
CA ALA A 520 8.76 1.70 -10.26
C ALA A 520 8.69 0.36 -9.50
N GLY A 521 9.05 0.40 -8.22
CA GLY A 521 9.04 -0.74 -7.31
C GLY A 521 10.21 -1.71 -7.45
N GLN A 522 11.15 -1.50 -8.37
CA GLN A 522 12.29 -2.41 -8.60
C GLN A 522 13.66 -1.79 -8.26
N ASN A 523 13.91 -0.58 -8.73
CA ASN A 523 15.14 0.17 -8.43
C ASN A 523 14.87 1.66 -8.31
N ILE A 524 15.81 2.37 -7.71
CA ILE A 524 15.77 3.81 -7.49
C ILE A 524 16.58 4.47 -8.60
N GLY A 525 15.96 5.37 -9.36
CA GLY A 525 16.66 6.27 -10.27
C GLY A 525 16.71 7.68 -9.69
N SER A 526 17.85 8.36 -9.83
CA SER A 526 18.03 9.74 -9.34
C SER A 526 16.95 10.68 -9.84
N ASP A 527 16.62 10.62 -11.13
CA ASP A 527 15.78 11.62 -11.78
C ASP A 527 14.33 11.48 -11.31
N SER A 528 13.81 10.26 -11.31
CA SER A 528 12.44 9.98 -10.87
C SER A 528 12.25 10.22 -9.37
N MET A 529 13.24 9.86 -8.55
CA MET A 529 13.19 10.07 -7.11
C MET A 529 13.27 11.56 -6.74
N VAL A 530 14.19 12.30 -7.34
CA VAL A 530 14.32 13.75 -7.16
C VAL A 530 13.05 14.46 -7.61
N GLU A 531 12.48 14.11 -8.76
CA GLU A 531 11.23 14.69 -9.23
C GLU A 531 10.08 14.44 -8.25
N ALA A 532 9.93 13.21 -7.75
CA ALA A 532 8.88 12.86 -6.80
C ALA A 532 8.97 13.67 -5.49
N ILE A 533 10.17 13.75 -4.90
CA ILE A 533 10.40 14.51 -3.67
C ILE A 533 10.19 16.01 -3.92
N ARG A 534 10.69 16.53 -5.06
CA ARG A 534 10.52 17.93 -5.46
C ARG A 534 9.05 18.30 -5.65
N ALA A 535 8.28 17.44 -6.31
CA ALA A 535 6.86 17.65 -6.53
C ALA A 535 6.10 17.70 -5.20
N ALA A 536 6.39 16.78 -4.28
CA ALA A 536 5.81 16.78 -2.93
C ALA A 536 6.23 18.03 -2.13
N ARG A 537 7.49 18.44 -2.20
CA ARG A 537 8.02 19.65 -1.56
C ARG A 537 7.34 20.93 -2.08
N LYS A 538 7.19 21.08 -3.40
CA LYS A 538 6.60 22.28 -4.02
C LYS A 538 5.07 22.32 -3.95
N ASN A 539 4.38 21.20 -3.69
CA ASN A 539 2.93 21.17 -3.62
C ASN A 539 2.40 21.71 -2.27
N PRO A 540 1.68 22.85 -2.22
CA PRO A 540 1.21 23.45 -0.96
C PRO A 540 0.17 22.61 -0.19
N LEU A 541 -0.48 21.64 -0.87
CA LEU A 541 -1.43 20.72 -0.26
C LEU A 541 -0.72 19.61 0.56
N VAL A 542 0.51 19.25 0.19
CA VAL A 542 1.33 18.25 0.89
C VAL A 542 1.96 18.91 2.12
N LYS A 543 1.68 18.37 3.32
CA LYS A 543 2.16 18.89 4.61
C LYS A 543 3.38 18.17 5.16
N GLY A 544 3.74 17.00 4.62
CA GLY A 544 4.91 16.24 5.03
C GLY A 544 5.17 15.06 4.09
N ILE A 545 6.35 14.44 4.23
CA ILE A 545 6.79 13.29 3.44
C ILE A 545 7.19 12.14 4.37
N ILE A 546 6.69 10.95 4.10
CA ILE A 546 7.24 9.69 4.61
C ILE A 546 8.03 9.06 3.47
N LEU A 547 9.35 8.93 3.64
CA LEU A 547 10.23 8.26 2.67
C LEU A 547 10.46 6.82 3.15
N ARG A 548 9.81 5.84 2.51
CA ARG A 548 9.97 4.41 2.84
C ARG A 548 11.18 3.87 2.08
N VAL A 549 12.28 3.61 2.78
CA VAL A 549 13.56 3.22 2.19
C VAL A 549 13.81 1.73 2.41
N ASN A 550 13.98 0.99 1.32
CA ASN A 550 14.46 -0.38 1.29
C ASN A 550 15.58 -0.51 0.24
N SER A 551 16.79 -0.11 0.59
CA SER A 551 17.94 -0.03 -0.32
C SER A 551 19.26 -0.38 0.35
N GLY A 552 20.05 -1.22 -0.32
CA GLY A 552 21.46 -1.45 0.03
C GLY A 552 22.43 -0.38 -0.47
N GLY A 553 21.92 0.65 -1.16
CA GLY A 553 22.71 1.73 -1.76
C GLY A 553 22.91 1.57 -3.27
N GLY A 554 23.99 2.17 -3.78
CA GLY A 554 24.33 2.21 -5.21
C GLY A 554 25.20 3.42 -5.51
N SER A 555 24.97 4.06 -6.66
CA SER A 555 25.72 5.21 -7.15
C SER A 555 25.77 6.36 -6.13
N SER A 556 26.99 6.83 -5.82
CA SER A 556 27.24 7.93 -4.88
C SER A 556 26.60 9.23 -5.36
N LEU A 557 26.76 9.56 -6.65
CA LEU A 557 26.21 10.78 -7.23
C LEU A 557 24.68 10.77 -7.24
N ALA A 558 24.07 9.64 -7.62
CA ALA A 558 22.62 9.50 -7.59
C ALA A 558 22.07 9.69 -6.15
N SER A 559 22.76 9.12 -5.17
CA SER A 559 22.43 9.27 -3.76
C SER A 559 22.56 10.73 -3.29
N ASP A 560 23.59 11.45 -3.74
CA ASP A 560 23.79 12.86 -3.42
C ASP A 560 22.69 13.76 -3.97
N LEU A 561 22.30 13.58 -5.24
CA LEU A 561 21.21 14.33 -5.86
C LEU A 561 19.88 14.11 -5.12
N ILE A 562 19.59 12.88 -4.70
CA ILE A 562 18.39 12.55 -3.92
C ILE A 562 18.47 13.17 -2.52
N ALA A 563 19.58 12.98 -1.81
CA ALA A 563 19.81 13.54 -0.48
C ALA A 563 19.70 15.06 -0.47
N ARG A 564 20.19 15.73 -1.52
CA ARG A 564 20.04 17.17 -1.69
C ARG A 564 18.57 17.60 -1.74
N GLU A 565 17.71 16.89 -2.48
CA GLU A 565 16.29 17.22 -2.53
C GLU A 565 15.56 16.88 -1.22
N VAL A 566 15.97 15.83 -0.50
CA VAL A 566 15.50 15.54 0.87
C VAL A 566 15.86 16.71 1.80
N ALA A 567 17.12 17.15 1.80
CA ALA A 567 17.61 18.26 2.61
C ALA A 567 16.88 19.58 2.29
N LEU A 568 16.65 19.88 1.01
CA LEU A 568 15.85 21.04 0.60
C LEU A 568 14.41 20.96 1.12
N CYS A 569 13.85 19.75 1.28
CA CYS A 569 12.50 19.57 1.83
C CYS A 569 12.47 19.74 3.35
N SER A 570 13.42 19.16 4.08
CA SER A 570 13.43 19.12 5.55
C SER A 570 14.06 20.36 6.20
N HIS A 571 15.00 21.01 5.52
CA HIS A 571 15.82 22.12 6.06
C HIS A 571 15.86 23.36 5.15
N GLY A 572 15.24 23.31 3.95
CA GLY A 572 15.20 24.45 3.04
C GLY A 572 14.18 25.52 3.42
N GLU A 573 13.87 26.40 2.48
CA GLU A 573 12.84 27.43 2.65
C GLU A 573 11.44 26.80 2.76
N ASN A 574 10.68 27.17 3.80
CA ASN A 574 9.38 26.57 4.15
C ASN A 574 9.48 25.04 4.34
N PRO A 575 10.26 24.59 5.33
CA PRO A 575 10.55 23.18 5.50
C PRO A 575 9.27 22.39 5.79
N LYS A 576 9.21 21.18 5.22
CA LYS A 576 8.19 20.18 5.53
C LYS A 576 8.85 19.02 6.26
N PRO A 577 8.20 18.45 7.29
CA PRO A 577 8.73 17.27 7.95
C PRO A 577 8.93 16.13 6.95
N VAL A 578 10.15 15.59 6.92
CA VAL A 578 10.48 14.35 6.20
C VAL A 578 10.81 13.29 7.24
N ILE A 579 10.03 12.22 7.27
CA ILE A 579 10.29 11.06 8.12
C ILE A 579 10.74 9.91 7.22
N VAL A 580 11.94 9.42 7.43
CA VAL A 580 12.40 8.18 6.81
C VAL A 580 11.89 7.01 7.64
N SER A 581 11.27 6.04 6.98
CA SER A 581 10.95 4.73 7.54
C SER A 581 11.80 3.69 6.80
N MET A 582 12.70 3.02 7.50
CA MET A 582 13.61 2.04 6.88
C MET A 582 12.99 0.64 6.91
N GLY A 583 12.61 0.11 5.75
CA GLY A 583 12.02 -1.21 5.57
C GLY A 583 13.07 -2.22 5.11
N GLY A 584 13.44 -3.18 5.94
CA GLY A 584 14.41 -4.24 5.61
C GLY A 584 15.86 -3.75 5.61
N SER A 585 16.24 -2.89 4.65
CA SER A 585 17.59 -2.35 4.51
C SER A 585 17.60 -0.86 4.17
N ALA A 586 18.49 -0.10 4.76
CA ALA A 586 18.76 1.29 4.39
C ALA A 586 20.23 1.59 4.67
N ALA A 587 21.11 0.95 3.89
CA ALA A 587 22.56 0.98 4.09
C ALA A 587 23.27 1.69 2.93
N SER A 588 24.50 2.16 3.16
CA SER A 588 25.32 2.84 2.14
C SER A 588 24.55 4.04 1.55
N GLY A 589 24.39 4.14 0.23
CA GLY A 589 23.55 5.15 -0.42
C GLY A 589 22.11 5.24 0.14
N GLY A 590 21.54 4.12 0.62
CA GLY A 590 20.24 4.11 1.30
C GLY A 590 20.25 4.89 2.62
N TYR A 591 21.36 4.85 3.37
CA TYR A 591 21.55 5.71 4.54
C TYR A 591 21.88 7.15 4.13
N TYR A 592 22.65 7.34 3.05
CA TYR A 592 23.01 8.65 2.50
C TYR A 592 21.76 9.48 2.17
N ILE A 593 20.79 8.92 1.45
CA ILE A 593 19.51 9.61 1.14
C ILE A 593 18.63 9.83 2.38
N SER A 594 18.87 9.08 3.45
CA SER A 594 18.07 9.13 4.68
C SER A 594 18.58 10.17 5.67
N ALA A 595 19.89 10.43 5.69
CA ALA A 595 20.54 11.29 6.68
C ALA A 595 19.92 12.70 6.79
N PRO A 596 19.52 13.38 5.70
CA PRO A 596 18.93 14.71 5.78
C PRO A 596 17.47 14.76 6.26
N ALA A 597 16.85 13.61 6.57
CA ALA A 597 15.48 13.58 7.04
C ALA A 597 15.33 14.20 8.44
N THR A 598 14.19 14.83 8.69
CA THR A 598 13.85 15.40 10.01
C THR A 598 13.85 14.34 11.10
N ARG A 599 13.37 13.14 10.77
CA ARG A 599 13.41 11.96 11.64
C ARG A 599 13.71 10.69 10.83
N ILE A 600 14.46 9.77 11.42
CA ILE A 600 14.77 8.44 10.89
C ILE A 600 14.23 7.40 11.86
N ILE A 601 13.33 6.55 11.37
CA ILE A 601 12.76 5.42 12.10
C ILE A 601 13.22 4.14 11.39
N ALA A 602 13.73 3.17 12.15
CA ALA A 602 14.12 1.87 11.63
C ALA A 602 13.56 0.74 12.50
N SER A 603 13.20 -0.39 11.89
CA SER A 603 12.88 -1.58 12.66
C SER A 603 14.14 -2.06 13.40
N PRO A 604 14.03 -2.62 14.62
CA PRO A 604 15.20 -3.17 15.33
C PRO A 604 16.02 -4.16 14.48
N ALA A 605 15.38 -4.85 13.54
CA ALA A 605 16.00 -5.81 12.62
C ALA A 605 16.36 -5.23 11.23
N THR A 606 16.16 -3.94 10.98
CA THR A 606 16.61 -3.28 9.74
C THR A 606 18.13 -3.34 9.64
N ILE A 607 18.69 -3.60 8.46
CA ILE A 607 20.13 -3.48 8.22
C ILE A 607 20.44 -2.08 7.67
N THR A 608 21.21 -1.29 8.40
CA THR A 608 21.55 0.10 8.04
C THR A 608 23.02 0.40 8.31
N GLY A 609 23.41 1.68 8.28
CA GLY A 609 24.80 2.11 8.31
C GLY A 609 25.47 1.85 6.96
N SER A 610 26.53 1.06 6.96
CA SER A 610 27.46 0.90 5.84
C SER A 610 27.96 2.23 5.28
N ILE A 611 28.19 3.19 6.18
CA ILE A 611 28.71 4.52 5.86
C ILE A 611 30.17 4.34 5.43
N GLY A 612 30.39 4.27 4.14
CA GLY A 612 31.65 3.90 3.52
C GLY A 612 31.51 3.80 2.01
N VAL A 613 32.60 4.05 1.29
CA VAL A 613 32.65 4.06 -0.17
C VAL A 613 33.52 2.90 -0.63
N ILE A 614 33.12 2.26 -1.73
CA ILE A 614 33.84 1.14 -2.33
C ILE A 614 33.59 1.10 -3.84
N THR A 615 34.60 0.70 -4.60
CA THR A 615 34.48 0.34 -6.02
C THR A 615 35.38 -0.84 -6.35
N ILE A 616 35.02 -1.61 -7.37
CA ILE A 616 35.87 -2.67 -7.93
C ILE A 616 36.18 -2.39 -9.39
N MET A 617 37.40 -2.73 -9.80
CA MET A 617 37.85 -2.64 -11.19
C MET A 617 38.47 -3.96 -11.62
N PRO A 618 37.77 -4.78 -12.42
CA PRO A 618 38.31 -6.03 -12.94
C PRO A 618 39.29 -5.77 -14.09
N GLU A 619 40.43 -6.44 -14.04
CA GLU A 619 41.41 -6.57 -15.12
C GLU A 619 41.22 -7.94 -15.76
N ILE A 620 41.04 -7.98 -17.08
CA ILE A 620 40.82 -9.22 -17.85
C ILE A 620 41.97 -9.52 -18.82
N THR A 621 43.10 -8.83 -18.72
CA THR A 621 44.27 -9.01 -19.60
C THR A 621 44.75 -10.46 -19.63
N GLY A 622 44.88 -11.10 -18.46
CA GLY A 622 45.28 -12.50 -18.36
C GLY A 622 44.25 -13.47 -18.96
N LEU A 623 42.96 -13.15 -18.88
CA LEU A 623 41.90 -13.91 -19.53
C LEU A 623 42.05 -13.82 -21.05
N LEU A 624 42.22 -12.61 -21.58
CA LEU A 624 42.38 -12.39 -23.03
C LEU A 624 43.62 -13.08 -23.58
N GLU A 625 44.74 -13.02 -22.86
CA GLU A 625 45.98 -13.73 -23.21
C GLU A 625 45.76 -15.25 -23.31
N LYS A 626 45.04 -15.85 -22.34
CA LYS A 626 44.71 -17.29 -22.36
C LYS A 626 43.89 -17.70 -23.57
N PHE A 627 43.04 -16.82 -24.08
CA PHE A 627 42.22 -17.07 -25.28
C PHE A 627 42.88 -16.59 -26.58
N GLY A 628 44.14 -16.12 -26.53
CA GLY A 628 44.86 -15.61 -27.70
C GLY A 628 44.27 -14.31 -28.27
N VAL A 629 43.54 -13.54 -27.46
CA VAL A 629 42.94 -12.26 -27.83
C VAL A 629 43.94 -11.14 -27.52
N GLY A 630 44.37 -10.41 -28.56
CA GLY A 630 45.23 -9.25 -28.40
C GLY A 630 44.45 -7.98 -28.05
N THR A 631 45.07 -7.11 -27.25
CA THR A 631 44.55 -5.76 -26.94
C THR A 631 45.48 -4.69 -27.51
N GLY A 632 44.92 -3.54 -27.90
CA GLY A 632 45.68 -2.36 -28.34
C GLY A 632 45.00 -1.09 -27.83
N SER A 633 45.78 -0.02 -27.62
CA SER A 633 45.23 1.27 -27.23
C SER A 633 45.95 2.41 -27.94
N VAL A 634 45.20 3.46 -28.25
CA VAL A 634 45.72 4.76 -28.69
C VAL A 634 45.25 5.77 -27.66
N LYS A 635 46.19 6.51 -27.07
CA LYS A 635 45.89 7.54 -26.07
C LYS A 635 46.35 8.90 -26.54
N THR A 636 45.47 9.90 -26.39
CA THR A 636 45.78 11.32 -26.66
C THR A 636 46.28 12.05 -25.41
N ALA A 637 46.08 11.45 -24.23
CA ALA A 637 46.53 11.95 -22.94
C ALA A 637 46.92 10.77 -22.02
N GLU A 638 47.74 11.03 -21.01
CA GLU A 638 48.33 9.98 -20.16
C GLU A 638 47.28 9.10 -19.48
N ASN A 639 46.19 9.72 -18.98
CA ASN A 639 45.13 9.06 -18.21
C ASN A 639 43.93 8.60 -19.07
N ALA A 640 44.00 8.68 -20.40
CA ALA A 640 42.86 8.47 -21.29
C ALA A 640 42.26 7.04 -21.24
N ASN A 641 43.01 6.07 -20.70
CA ASN A 641 42.59 4.69 -20.54
C ASN A 641 42.50 4.24 -19.07
N THR A 642 42.45 5.20 -18.12
CA THR A 642 42.27 4.92 -16.70
C THR A 642 41.01 4.09 -16.47
N GLY A 643 41.12 3.02 -15.68
CA GLY A 643 40.00 2.13 -15.37
C GLY A 643 39.63 1.16 -16.50
N SER A 644 40.38 1.09 -17.60
CA SER A 644 40.13 0.11 -18.65
C SER A 644 40.38 -1.32 -18.15
N PRO A 645 39.43 -2.26 -18.33
CA PRO A 645 39.63 -3.66 -17.94
C PRO A 645 40.64 -4.40 -18.85
N LEU A 646 41.04 -3.77 -19.96
CA LEU A 646 41.90 -4.34 -21.01
C LEU A 646 43.40 -4.06 -20.79
N LYS A 647 43.76 -3.47 -19.65
CA LYS A 647 45.16 -3.26 -19.25
C LYS A 647 45.32 -3.52 -17.76
N GLU A 648 46.57 -3.70 -17.34
CA GLU A 648 46.92 -3.66 -15.93
C GLU A 648 46.82 -2.23 -15.41
N MET A 649 46.29 -2.08 -14.19
CA MET A 649 46.20 -0.80 -13.52
C MET A 649 47.57 -0.34 -13.02
N THR A 650 47.94 0.92 -13.29
CA THR A 650 49.19 1.48 -12.75
C THR A 650 49.02 1.95 -11.30
N GLU A 651 50.13 2.13 -10.60
CA GLU A 651 50.09 2.61 -9.21
C GLU A 651 49.56 4.06 -9.12
N GLU A 652 49.84 4.88 -10.14
CA GLU A 652 49.31 6.25 -10.26
C GLU A 652 47.78 6.25 -10.42
N GLU A 653 47.24 5.34 -11.24
CA GLU A 653 45.79 5.18 -11.42
C GLU A 653 45.13 4.68 -10.14
N ALA A 654 45.74 3.68 -9.49
CA ALA A 654 45.29 3.17 -8.21
C ALA A 654 45.31 4.27 -7.12
N ALA A 655 46.32 5.15 -7.12
CA ALA A 655 46.40 6.28 -6.21
C ALA A 655 45.27 7.29 -6.45
N MET A 656 44.97 7.63 -7.71
CA MET A 656 43.87 8.51 -8.07
C MET A 656 42.51 7.96 -7.60
N ILE A 657 42.27 6.66 -7.76
CA ILE A 657 41.03 6.03 -7.32
C ILE A 657 40.94 6.01 -5.79
N ARG A 658 42.04 5.74 -5.08
CA ARG A 658 42.08 5.80 -3.61
C ARG A 658 41.80 7.20 -3.08
N GLU A 659 42.34 8.23 -3.71
CA GLU A 659 42.05 9.63 -3.37
C GLU A 659 40.56 9.95 -3.59
N TYR A 660 39.98 9.57 -4.73
CA TYR A 660 38.55 9.70 -4.98
C TYR A 660 37.69 9.01 -3.91
N ILE A 661 38.05 7.78 -3.52
CA ILE A 661 37.34 7.03 -2.47
C ILE A 661 37.45 7.73 -1.11
N ALA A 662 38.62 8.28 -0.77
CA ALA A 662 38.82 9.02 0.47
C ALA A 662 37.99 10.31 0.49
N GLU A 663 38.00 11.10 -0.58
CA GLU A 663 37.20 12.33 -0.68
C GLU A 663 35.69 12.06 -0.55
N ASN A 664 35.17 11.04 -1.26
CA ASN A 664 33.77 10.68 -1.15
C ASN A 664 33.41 10.16 0.26
N TYR A 665 34.34 9.48 0.93
CA TYR A 665 34.13 9.05 2.31
C TYR A 665 34.01 10.24 3.26
N GLU A 666 34.92 11.22 3.15
CA GLU A 666 34.89 12.46 3.92
C GLU A 666 33.59 13.25 3.69
N GLN A 667 33.13 13.35 2.43
CA GLN A 667 31.85 13.96 2.10
C GLN A 667 30.68 13.23 2.77
N PHE A 668 30.69 11.89 2.77
CA PHE A 668 29.63 11.11 3.39
C PHE A 668 29.57 11.31 4.91
N ILE A 669 30.70 11.19 5.62
CA ILE A 669 30.69 11.40 7.07
C ILE A 669 30.39 12.85 7.45
N SER A 670 30.80 13.82 6.61
CA SER A 670 30.47 15.24 6.80
C SER A 670 28.97 15.49 6.65
N LEU A 671 28.34 14.93 5.61
CA LEU A 671 26.90 15.03 5.40
C LEU A 671 26.11 14.42 6.57
N VAL A 672 26.52 13.24 7.03
CA VAL A 672 25.90 12.61 8.20
C VAL A 672 26.13 13.47 9.44
N GLY A 673 27.33 14.00 9.65
CA GLY A 673 27.63 14.88 10.78
C GLY A 673 26.77 16.13 10.81
N GLU A 674 26.60 16.79 9.66
CA GLU A 674 25.76 17.96 9.48
C GLU A 674 24.29 17.67 9.84
N PHE A 675 23.65 16.71 9.18
CA PHE A 675 22.22 16.50 9.33
C PHE A 675 21.83 15.71 10.57
N ARG A 676 22.70 14.82 11.06
CA ARG A 676 22.46 14.08 12.30
C ARG A 676 22.94 14.84 13.54
N GLN A 677 23.54 16.03 13.36
CA GLN A 677 24.07 16.87 14.43
C GLN A 677 25.09 16.10 15.29
N MET A 678 25.99 15.39 14.62
CA MET A 678 27.03 14.55 15.22
C MET A 678 28.41 15.09 14.82
N PRO A 679 29.40 15.16 15.74
CA PRO A 679 30.78 15.43 15.36
C PRO A 679 31.25 14.39 14.33
N VAL A 680 31.99 14.83 13.31
CA VAL A 680 32.46 13.98 12.21
C VAL A 680 33.28 12.80 12.74
N GLU A 681 34.05 13.00 13.82
CA GLU A 681 34.82 11.96 14.49
C GLU A 681 33.92 10.86 15.08
N LYS A 682 32.79 11.24 15.67
CA LYS A 682 31.81 10.29 16.20
C LYS A 682 31.07 9.55 15.10
N VAL A 683 30.81 10.23 13.98
CA VAL A 683 30.28 9.58 12.77
C VAL A 683 31.29 8.56 12.26
N HIS A 684 32.57 8.93 12.16
CA HIS A 684 33.67 8.07 11.74
C HIS A 684 33.76 6.78 12.58
N GLU A 685 33.70 6.88 13.92
CA GLU A 685 33.66 5.73 14.82
C GLU A 685 32.51 4.74 14.51
N SER A 686 31.35 5.29 14.14
CA SER A 686 30.16 4.50 13.79
C SER A 686 30.09 4.12 12.29
N ALA A 687 31.07 4.55 11.49
CA ALA A 687 31.12 4.38 10.05
C ALA A 687 32.13 3.29 9.65
N GLN A 688 33.16 3.64 8.87
CA GLN A 688 34.18 2.74 8.33
C GLN A 688 33.61 1.59 7.48
N GLY A 689 32.41 1.77 6.91
CA GLY A 689 31.71 0.76 6.12
C GLY A 689 30.94 -0.28 6.93
N ARG A 690 30.97 -0.25 8.28
CA ARG A 690 30.27 -1.20 9.15
C ARG A 690 28.77 -1.18 8.94
N ILE A 691 28.16 -2.36 8.91
CA ILE A 691 26.70 -2.54 8.94
C ILE A 691 26.21 -2.65 10.38
N TRP A 692 24.99 -2.16 10.63
CA TRP A 692 24.35 -2.21 11.94
C TRP A 692 22.92 -2.71 11.79
N THR A 693 22.41 -3.40 12.81
CA THR A 693 20.96 -3.53 12.96
C THR A 693 20.33 -2.18 13.34
N GLY A 694 19.02 -2.00 13.16
CA GLY A 694 18.34 -0.76 13.50
C GLY A 694 18.49 -0.39 14.99
N GLU A 695 18.46 -1.40 15.87
CA GLU A 695 18.73 -1.20 17.30
C GLU A 695 20.16 -0.69 17.55
N GLN A 696 21.15 -1.35 16.95
CA GLN A 696 22.55 -0.96 17.07
C GLN A 696 22.83 0.43 16.48
N ALA A 697 22.15 0.79 15.40
CA ALA A 697 22.24 2.11 14.77
C ALA A 697 21.63 3.20 15.65
N LYS A 698 20.51 2.92 16.34
CA LYS A 698 19.89 3.83 17.29
C LYS A 698 20.77 4.08 18.51
N GLU A 699 21.40 3.04 19.07
CA GLU A 699 22.37 3.19 20.18
C GLU A 699 23.53 4.13 19.82
N ARG A 700 23.89 4.20 18.54
CA ARG A 700 24.97 5.06 18.00
C ARG A 700 24.48 6.45 17.59
N GLY A 701 23.17 6.72 17.63
CA GLY A 701 22.58 7.99 17.19
C GLY A 701 22.40 8.13 15.68
N LEU A 702 22.60 7.05 14.90
CA LEU A 702 22.37 7.05 13.46
C LEU A 702 20.88 6.98 13.10
N VAL A 703 20.05 6.49 14.02
CA VAL A 703 18.58 6.36 13.90
C VAL A 703 17.93 7.01 15.13
N ASP A 704 16.79 7.68 14.96
CA ASP A 704 16.13 8.40 16.06
C ASP A 704 15.25 7.49 16.92
N ALA A 705 14.55 6.53 16.30
CA ALA A 705 13.62 5.65 16.99
C ALA A 705 13.48 4.29 16.31
N ASN A 706 13.11 3.29 17.12
CA ASN A 706 12.71 1.98 16.61
C ASN A 706 11.26 2.04 16.13
N GLY A 707 10.96 1.42 15.00
CA GLY A 707 9.59 1.30 14.48
C GLY A 707 9.54 1.09 12.98
N GLY A 708 8.32 1.12 12.45
CA GLY A 708 8.01 0.87 11.05
C GLY A 708 7.26 2.01 10.38
N ILE A 709 6.53 1.68 9.32
CA ILE A 709 5.75 2.66 8.56
C ILE A 709 4.60 3.25 9.40
N ARG A 710 4.07 2.45 10.32
CA ARG A 710 2.99 2.87 11.21
C ARG A 710 3.42 3.87 12.26
N GLN A 711 4.59 3.67 12.87
CA GLN A 711 5.18 4.64 13.79
C GLN A 711 5.55 5.93 13.04
N ALA A 712 6.03 5.83 11.79
CA ALA A 712 6.25 7.01 10.94
C ALA A 712 4.96 7.80 10.67
N TYR A 713 3.84 7.12 10.43
CA TYR A 713 2.52 7.74 10.30
C TYR A 713 2.12 8.49 11.59
N GLN A 714 2.23 7.83 12.74
CA GLN A 714 1.86 8.43 14.04
C GLN A 714 2.73 9.66 14.36
N LEU A 715 4.04 9.56 14.11
CA LEU A 715 4.96 10.67 14.30
C LEU A 715 4.66 11.82 13.32
N MET A 716 4.31 11.51 12.08
CA MET A 716 3.92 12.52 11.09
C MET A 716 2.66 13.28 11.55
N GLN A 717 1.64 12.59 12.08
CA GLN A 717 0.43 13.24 12.61
C GLN A 717 0.76 14.24 13.73
N GLN A 718 1.70 13.88 14.60
CA GLN A 718 2.18 14.76 15.66
C GLN A 718 2.92 15.97 15.09
N MET A 719 3.82 15.77 14.13
CA MET A 719 4.64 16.83 13.53
C MET A 719 3.84 17.84 12.69
N VAL A 720 2.72 17.41 12.09
CA VAL A 720 1.82 18.32 11.35
C VAL A 720 0.69 18.88 12.22
N GLU A 721 0.76 18.67 13.54
CA GLU A 721 -0.13 19.22 14.58
C GLU A 721 -1.63 19.02 14.30
N THR A 722 -1.99 17.87 13.72
CA THR A 722 -3.38 17.59 13.34
C THR A 722 -4.02 16.59 14.29
N LYS A 723 -5.22 16.92 14.78
CA LYS A 723 -6.13 15.94 15.41
C LYS A 723 -7.01 15.20 14.37
N LYS A 724 -7.00 15.68 13.12
CA LYS A 724 -7.70 15.04 12.01
C LYS A 724 -6.83 13.93 11.43
N ASP A 725 -7.48 12.88 10.94
CA ASP A 725 -6.85 11.84 10.15
C ASP A 725 -6.13 12.44 8.92
N ILE A 726 -4.98 11.87 8.56
CA ILE A 726 -4.16 12.34 7.42
C ILE A 726 -4.49 11.54 6.17
N ARG A 727 -4.44 12.20 5.01
CA ARG A 727 -4.60 11.52 3.73
C ARG A 727 -3.23 11.13 3.20
N LEU A 728 -3.01 9.84 2.95
CA LEU A 728 -1.77 9.36 2.34
C LEU A 728 -1.86 9.46 0.81
N LEU A 729 -0.86 10.08 0.20
CA LEU A 729 -0.63 10.09 -1.24
C LEU A 729 0.56 9.18 -1.53
N GLU A 730 0.29 7.95 -1.96
CA GLU A 730 1.34 6.99 -2.30
C GLU A 730 1.94 7.25 -3.67
N ILE A 731 3.27 7.34 -3.71
CA ILE A 731 4.09 7.62 -4.88
C ILE A 731 5.17 6.54 -4.98
N VAL A 732 5.16 5.79 -6.08
CA VAL A 732 6.22 4.83 -6.42
C VAL A 732 6.96 5.41 -7.63
N PRO A 733 8.12 6.06 -7.44
CA PRO A 733 8.81 6.77 -8.52
C PRO A 733 9.37 5.82 -9.59
N GLY A 734 9.39 6.28 -10.83
CA GLY A 734 9.97 5.57 -11.98
C GLY A 734 8.94 5.18 -13.04
N ARG A 735 9.44 4.70 -14.18
CA ARG A 735 8.59 4.18 -15.25
C ARG A 735 7.89 2.89 -14.83
N ASN A 736 6.70 2.66 -15.36
CA ASN A 736 6.03 1.39 -15.20
C ASN A 736 6.84 0.27 -15.91
N PRO A 737 6.95 -0.92 -15.30
CA PRO A 737 7.63 -2.05 -15.94
C PRO A 737 6.88 -2.48 -17.19
N ASN A 738 7.61 -2.76 -18.27
CA ASN A 738 7.03 -3.26 -19.52
C ASN A 738 6.55 -4.73 -19.37
N ILE A 739 5.81 -5.25 -20.36
CA ILE A 739 5.22 -6.60 -20.30
C ILE A 739 6.29 -7.69 -20.09
N PHE A 740 7.48 -7.52 -20.67
CA PHE A 740 8.59 -8.47 -20.55
C PHE A 740 9.23 -8.42 -19.15
N GLU A 741 9.50 -7.23 -18.62
CA GLU A 741 9.98 -7.02 -17.24
C GLU A 741 8.97 -7.54 -16.21
N ARG A 742 7.67 -7.35 -16.47
CA ARG A 742 6.60 -7.96 -15.67
C ARG A 742 6.66 -9.48 -15.70
N SER A 743 6.82 -10.07 -16.88
CA SER A 743 6.88 -11.53 -17.03
C SER A 743 8.04 -12.13 -16.22
N LEU A 744 9.20 -11.45 -16.18
CA LEU A 744 10.36 -11.85 -15.37
C LEU A 744 10.17 -11.65 -13.86
N SER A 745 9.26 -10.76 -13.45
CA SER A 745 8.94 -10.50 -12.03
C SER A 745 7.85 -11.40 -11.44
N MET A 746 7.15 -12.20 -12.26
CA MET A 746 6.07 -13.08 -11.82
C MET A 746 6.58 -14.20 -10.90
N PRO A 747 5.81 -14.60 -9.86
CA PRO A 747 6.17 -15.70 -8.97
C PRO A 747 6.49 -17.00 -9.71
N MET A 748 5.78 -17.33 -10.80
CA MET A 748 6.08 -18.51 -11.64
C MET A 748 7.49 -18.47 -12.26
N PHE A 749 8.00 -17.29 -12.63
CA PHE A 749 9.38 -17.12 -13.10
C PHE A 749 10.40 -16.97 -11.97
N GLN A 750 9.97 -16.65 -10.74
CA GLN A 750 10.79 -16.78 -9.54
C GLN A 750 10.92 -18.26 -9.10
N SER A 751 9.86 -19.06 -9.26
CA SER A 751 9.87 -20.51 -9.08
C SER A 751 10.69 -21.19 -10.17
N LEU A 752 10.58 -20.74 -11.43
CA LEU A 752 11.54 -21.12 -12.48
C LEU A 752 12.94 -20.54 -12.21
N ARG A 753 13.15 -19.44 -11.47
CA ARG A 753 14.51 -19.13 -10.99
C ARG A 753 15.03 -20.14 -9.97
N LYS A 754 14.15 -20.81 -9.23
CA LYS A 754 14.49 -21.90 -8.29
C LYS A 754 14.59 -23.27 -8.96
N GLU A 755 13.82 -23.53 -10.03
CA GLU A 755 13.73 -24.83 -10.72
C GLU A 755 14.27 -24.84 -12.16
N SER A 756 14.35 -23.69 -12.82
CA SER A 756 15.04 -23.44 -14.10
C SER A 756 16.38 -22.73 -13.87
N GLU A 757 17.06 -23.08 -12.79
CA GLU A 757 18.50 -23.18 -12.86
C GLU A 757 18.81 -24.20 -13.98
N LEU A 758 19.06 -23.72 -15.20
CA LEU A 758 20.10 -24.37 -15.99
C LEU A 758 21.26 -24.60 -15.00
N PRO A 759 21.91 -25.77 -14.97
CA PRO A 759 23.03 -26.06 -14.08
C PRO A 759 24.25 -25.27 -14.56
N LEU A 760 24.11 -23.95 -14.55
CA LEU A 760 25.18 -23.00 -14.62
C LEU A 760 25.77 -23.02 -13.21
N PRO A 761 27.07 -23.28 -13.07
CA PRO A 761 27.75 -23.14 -11.80
C PRO A 761 27.38 -21.79 -11.16
N GLU A 762 27.22 -21.78 -9.84
CA GLU A 762 26.86 -20.57 -9.09
C GLU A 762 27.80 -19.40 -9.43
N ASP A 763 29.06 -19.71 -9.76
CA ASP A 763 30.07 -18.79 -10.26
C ASP A 763 29.63 -18.03 -11.51
N LEU A 764 29.00 -18.70 -12.49
CA LEU A 764 28.55 -18.08 -13.73
C LEU A 764 27.32 -17.17 -13.49
N LYS A 765 26.44 -17.53 -12.55
CA LYS A 765 25.33 -16.66 -12.15
C LYS A 765 25.83 -15.39 -11.47
N ASN A 766 26.87 -15.51 -10.64
CA ASN A 766 27.49 -14.36 -9.99
C ASN A 766 28.32 -13.52 -10.96
N LEU A 767 28.90 -14.13 -12.00
CA LEU A 767 29.56 -13.43 -13.10
C LEU A 767 28.55 -12.67 -13.97
N MET A 768 27.37 -13.24 -14.24
CA MET A 768 26.27 -12.54 -14.92
C MET A 768 25.68 -11.42 -14.07
N LYS A 769 25.58 -11.60 -12.74
CA LYS A 769 25.16 -10.56 -11.81
C LYS A 769 26.17 -9.42 -11.77
N MET A 770 27.46 -9.75 -11.68
CA MET A 770 28.56 -8.78 -11.74
C MET A 770 28.58 -8.06 -13.10
N TYR A 771 28.39 -8.77 -14.22
CA TYR A 771 28.25 -8.16 -15.54
C TYR A 771 27.04 -7.23 -15.63
N LYS A 772 25.90 -7.61 -15.05
CA LYS A 772 24.71 -6.77 -15.02
C LYS A 772 24.91 -5.52 -14.16
N GLU A 773 25.54 -5.67 -13.00
CA GLU A 773 25.94 -4.56 -12.12
C GLU A 773 26.95 -3.65 -12.84
N LEU A 774 27.98 -4.20 -13.50
CA LEU A 774 28.94 -3.45 -14.32
C LEU A 774 28.27 -2.73 -15.50
N SER A 775 27.34 -3.39 -16.21
CA SER A 775 26.59 -2.79 -17.33
C SER A 775 25.66 -1.66 -16.89
N SER A 776 25.17 -1.67 -15.63
CA SER A 776 24.42 -0.52 -15.09
C SER A 776 25.30 0.69 -14.79
N TYR A 777 26.63 0.51 -14.70
CA TYR A 777 27.60 1.62 -14.64
C TYR A 777 28.07 2.07 -16.03
N GLU A 778 27.85 1.31 -17.12
CA GLU A 778 28.13 1.78 -18.49
C GLU A 778 27.22 2.96 -18.91
N GLU A 779 26.05 3.10 -18.28
CA GLU A 779 25.17 4.27 -18.45
C GLU A 779 25.55 5.48 -17.59
N GLU A 780 26.50 5.33 -16.64
CA GLU A 780 27.15 6.48 -16.02
C GLU A 780 28.02 7.14 -17.10
N LYS A 781 27.45 8.12 -17.80
CA LYS A 781 28.19 8.98 -18.71
C LYS A 781 29.34 9.63 -17.94
N ALA A 782 30.53 9.04 -18.02
CA ALA A 782 31.73 9.85 -18.11
C ALA A 782 31.46 10.85 -19.24
N LEU A 783 31.44 12.13 -18.91
CA LEU A 783 31.20 13.23 -19.83
C LEU A 783 32.29 13.21 -20.92
N TYR A 784 32.10 12.40 -21.95
CA TYR A 784 32.82 12.50 -23.21
C TYR A 784 32.19 13.64 -23.99
N LEU A 785 32.63 14.86 -23.71
CA LEU A 785 32.53 15.94 -24.68
C LEU A 785 33.45 15.58 -25.85
N MET A 786 32.88 15.07 -26.96
CA MET A 786 33.60 15.08 -28.23
C MET A 786 33.47 16.49 -28.83
N PRO A 787 34.58 17.18 -29.17
CA PRO A 787 34.55 18.52 -29.72
C PRO A 787 34.62 18.50 -31.25
N TYR A 788 33.74 17.76 -31.94
CA TYR A 788 33.74 17.78 -33.40
C TYR A 788 32.33 17.93 -33.98
N THR A 789 32.16 18.87 -34.90
CA THR A 789 30.93 19.03 -35.71
C THR A 789 31.03 18.19 -37.00
N GLU A 790 29.90 17.89 -37.63
CA GLU A 790 29.83 17.11 -38.89
C GLU A 790 30.72 17.67 -40.02
N GLU A 791 31.10 18.95 -39.98
CA GLU A 791 32.05 19.55 -40.92
C GLU A 791 33.49 19.03 -40.78
N GLU A 792 33.91 18.57 -39.60
CA GLU A 792 35.29 18.11 -39.34
C GLU A 792 35.51 16.63 -39.69
N LEU A 793 34.42 15.86 -39.90
CA LEU A 793 34.49 14.45 -40.28
C LEU A 793 34.63 14.21 -41.79
N GLY A 794 34.62 15.26 -42.61
CA GLY A 794 34.92 15.16 -44.04
C GLY A 794 33.97 14.24 -44.83
N ILE A 795 32.76 13.97 -44.32
CA ILE A 795 31.76 13.17 -45.00
C ILE A 795 30.84 14.12 -45.77
N GLY A 796 31.35 14.65 -46.89
CA GLY A 796 30.60 15.44 -47.84
C GLY A 796 30.84 14.96 -49.28
N GLY A 797 29.81 14.36 -49.90
CA GLY A 797 29.71 13.99 -51.33
C GLY A 797 30.51 12.74 -51.71
N GLU A 798 29.98 11.71 -52.38
CA GLU A 798 28.81 11.53 -53.25
C GLU A 798 27.96 10.30 -52.87
#